data_AF-A0A256SJU5-F1
#
_entry.id   AF-A0A256SJU5-F1
#
_cell.length_a   1.000
_cell.length_b   1.000
_cell.length_c   1.000
_cell.angle_alpha   90.00
_cell.angle_beta   90.00
_cell.angle_gamma   90.00
#
_symmetry.space_group_name_H-M   'P 1'
#
loop_
_entity.id
_entity.type
_entity.pdbx_description
1 polymer ?
#
loop_
_entity_poly.entity_id
_entity_poly.type
_entity_poly.pdbx_seq_one_letter_code
_entity_poly.pdbx_strand_id
1 'polypeptide(L)'
;MAKERIYELAKELKMPSKDLVNMANRQGMGVKSHMSSVTPDQAQQLRQLAKGGQKTTNNQHQPVKKNDGHNKQNNHQAQNHNQHHDHDKTQNERPQKKNNSRPNNGTKENNQHQNSGGRFGGSLNNDQGRNGKRFNKKNKKNKKHNKNKRLREVAHKQPTQRKDKPLPEVLEYTDGMNAQDLGKILHRSPAEIVKKLFMLGVMINQNQSLDKDTIELLATDYGIEAKEKVQVDVSDIDKMFEDEQNNTEHQVTRPAVVTVMGHVDHGKTTLLDKLRHSNVTEHEAGGITQEIGAYQVHYNDQLITFLDTPGHAAFTEMRARGANITDITVLVVAADDGVMPQTVEAIHHAQAAQTPIIVAVNKIDKPGANPDRVTEELAKYNLIPEDWGGDTIFVKISAKFGKNLDELLDMILLQAEMLELKANPEQNAAGSVVEARLDQGRGSVATVLVQQGTLHVGDPIVVGNTFGRVRTMTNENGRRIKEATPSTPVEITGLNEVPEAGDRFVVFDDEKTARAAGEERAKRAMDKERQKTSHVTLDNLFATMKKGQMKTLPIIIKADVQGSVEALSQSLQKIKVDGVRVDIIHQAVGAINQSDVTLAEASNAVIIGFNVRPTAVAKTLADSNSIDIRLHRVIYDAIEEVEDAMKGMLEPVYKEETIGQVEVRQIYKASKIGTIAGGMVTSGKITRDAKVRLVRDGVVIYEGELGSLKRFKDDVKEVKQGYECGLTIENYNDIKEMDVIEAYKMKEVPVK
;
A
#
# COMPACT_ATOMS: atom_id res chain seq x y z
N MET A 1 -25.22 -35.68 37.31
CA MET A 1 -25.10 -34.50 36.43
C MET A 1 -23.74 -33.87 36.69
N ALA A 2 -22.92 -33.69 35.65
CA ALA A 2 -21.54 -33.22 35.78
C ALA A 2 -21.52 -31.73 36.17
N LYS A 3 -20.57 -31.33 37.03
CA LYS A 3 -20.32 -29.91 37.34
C LYS A 3 -19.65 -29.26 36.13
N GLU A 4 -20.18 -28.14 35.64
CA GLU A 4 -19.63 -27.41 34.49
C GLU A 4 -18.58 -26.41 34.96
N ARG A 5 -17.49 -26.23 34.19
CA ARG A 5 -16.48 -25.21 34.51
C ARG A 5 -16.86 -23.86 33.91
N ILE A 6 -16.55 -22.79 34.63
CA ILE A 6 -16.96 -21.43 34.24
C ILE A 6 -16.34 -20.98 32.92
N TYR A 7 -15.10 -21.35 32.61
CA TYR A 7 -14.51 -21.03 31.30
C TYR A 7 -15.23 -21.76 30.15
N GLU A 8 -15.73 -22.98 30.39
CA GLU A 8 -16.48 -23.76 29.38
C GLU A 8 -17.84 -23.11 29.15
N LEU A 9 -18.51 -22.72 30.23
CA LEU A 9 -19.78 -21.99 30.19
C LEU A 9 -19.63 -20.59 29.55
N ALA A 10 -18.53 -19.88 29.83
CA ALA A 10 -18.22 -18.58 29.24
C ALA A 10 -17.94 -18.68 27.73
N LYS A 11 -17.25 -19.75 27.32
CA LYS A 11 -16.98 -20.04 25.91
C LYS A 11 -18.28 -20.37 25.16
N GLU A 12 -19.19 -21.11 25.78
CA GLU A 12 -20.51 -21.41 25.23
C GLU A 12 -21.36 -20.13 25.07
N LEU A 13 -21.32 -19.23 26.06
CA LEU A 13 -22.08 -17.98 26.07
C LEU A 13 -21.40 -16.83 25.28
N LYS A 14 -20.25 -17.09 24.64
CA LYS A 14 -19.44 -16.09 23.90
C LYS A 14 -19.14 -14.82 24.72
N MET A 15 -18.80 -14.97 25.99
CA MET A 15 -18.44 -13.85 26.85
C MET A 15 -17.10 -14.08 27.56
N PRO A 16 -16.36 -13.01 27.94
CA PRO A 16 -15.12 -13.14 28.68
C PRO A 16 -15.34 -13.91 29.98
N SER A 17 -14.47 -14.87 30.32
CA SER A 17 -14.61 -15.66 31.54
C SER A 17 -14.56 -14.79 32.81
N LYS A 18 -13.87 -13.63 32.76
CA LYS A 18 -13.84 -12.64 33.83
C LYS A 18 -15.23 -12.06 34.11
N ASP A 19 -16.01 -11.78 33.07
CA ASP A 19 -17.36 -11.23 33.22
C ASP A 19 -18.33 -12.26 33.77
N LEU A 20 -18.19 -13.53 33.36
CA LEU A 20 -19.01 -14.61 33.89
C LEU A 20 -18.66 -14.93 35.36
N VAL A 21 -17.38 -14.85 35.75
CA VAL A 21 -16.95 -14.94 37.17
C VAL A 21 -17.55 -13.79 37.98
N ASN A 22 -17.53 -12.56 37.46
CA ASN A 22 -18.13 -11.41 38.13
C ASN A 22 -19.66 -11.56 38.28
N MET A 23 -20.35 -12.06 37.24
CA MET A 23 -21.79 -12.35 37.30
C MET A 23 -22.11 -13.45 38.33
N ALA A 24 -21.31 -14.51 38.40
CA ALA A 24 -21.47 -15.57 39.39
C ALA A 24 -21.27 -15.04 40.82
N ASN A 25 -20.28 -14.17 41.04
CA ASN A 25 -20.03 -13.56 42.34
C ASN A 25 -21.13 -12.57 42.77
N ARG A 26 -21.72 -11.81 41.83
CA ARG A 26 -22.88 -10.95 42.12
C ARG A 26 -24.12 -11.74 42.57
N GLN A 27 -24.25 -13.00 42.14
CA GLN A 27 -25.32 -13.92 42.56
C GLN A 27 -24.95 -14.74 43.81
N GLY A 28 -23.83 -14.41 44.49
CA GLY A 28 -23.40 -15.09 45.70
C GLY A 28 -22.88 -16.51 45.49
N MET A 29 -22.51 -16.90 44.26
CA MET A 29 -22.08 -18.26 43.93
C MET A 29 -20.63 -18.59 44.35
N GLY A 30 -19.90 -17.63 44.95
CA GLY A 30 -18.60 -17.89 45.61
C GLY A 30 -17.48 -18.39 44.69
N VAL A 31 -17.39 -17.86 43.48
CA VAL A 31 -16.45 -18.28 42.45
C VAL A 31 -15.14 -17.51 42.55
N LYS A 32 -14.03 -18.23 42.70
CA LYS A 32 -12.70 -17.61 42.82
C LYS A 32 -11.99 -17.35 41.49
N SER A 33 -12.27 -18.17 40.47
CA SER A 33 -11.58 -18.09 39.17
C SER A 33 -12.41 -18.72 38.04
N HIS A 34 -12.04 -18.44 36.80
CA HIS A 34 -12.62 -19.00 35.58
C HIS A 34 -12.50 -20.55 35.51
N MET A 35 -11.60 -21.14 36.30
CA MET A 35 -11.47 -22.61 36.42
C MET A 35 -12.41 -23.24 37.47
N SER A 36 -13.11 -22.45 38.27
CA SER A 36 -14.06 -22.98 39.25
C SER A 36 -15.22 -23.71 38.56
N SER A 37 -15.73 -24.76 39.20
CA SER A 37 -16.87 -25.53 38.71
C SER A 37 -18.16 -25.09 39.40
N VAL A 38 -19.22 -24.90 38.62
CA VAL A 38 -20.57 -24.55 39.07
C VAL A 38 -21.50 -25.76 38.97
N THR A 39 -22.54 -25.78 39.81
CA THR A 39 -23.59 -26.81 39.70
C THR A 39 -24.44 -26.58 38.44
N PRO A 40 -25.12 -27.61 37.91
CA PRO A 40 -26.00 -27.46 36.75
C PRO A 40 -27.07 -26.37 36.93
N ASP A 41 -27.62 -26.22 38.13
CA ASP A 41 -28.62 -25.18 38.43
C ASP A 41 -28.02 -23.77 38.39
N GLN A 42 -26.80 -23.61 38.95
CA GLN A 42 -26.05 -22.35 38.85
C GLN A 42 -25.66 -22.03 37.41
N ALA A 43 -25.28 -23.05 36.62
CA ALA A 43 -24.98 -22.90 35.20
C ALA A 43 -26.21 -22.46 34.41
N GLN A 44 -27.39 -23.02 34.67
CA GLN A 44 -28.64 -22.57 34.05
C GLN A 44 -29.01 -21.13 34.44
N GLN A 45 -28.86 -20.76 35.70
CA GLN A 45 -29.11 -19.40 36.17
C GLN A 45 -28.16 -18.40 35.49
N LEU A 46 -26.88 -18.74 35.34
CA LEU A 46 -25.91 -17.93 34.59
C LEU A 46 -26.23 -17.83 33.09
N ARG A 47 -26.69 -18.92 32.45
CA ARG A 47 -27.17 -18.89 31.05
C ARG A 47 -28.36 -17.96 30.87
N GLN A 48 -29.27 -17.93 31.84
CA GLN A 48 -30.48 -17.09 31.78
C GLN A 48 -30.15 -15.61 32.00
N LEU A 49 -29.26 -15.31 32.95
CA LEU A 49 -28.75 -13.95 33.20
C LEU A 49 -27.96 -13.41 32.00
N ALA A 50 -27.14 -14.24 31.36
CA ALA A 50 -26.40 -13.85 30.16
C ALA A 50 -27.32 -13.52 28.96
N LYS A 51 -28.46 -14.22 28.83
CA LYS A 51 -29.46 -13.93 27.79
C LYS A 51 -30.35 -12.72 28.12
N GLY A 52 -30.52 -12.38 29.40
CA GLY A 52 -31.32 -11.23 29.85
C GLY A 52 -30.68 -9.86 29.63
N GLY A 53 -29.36 -9.80 29.40
CA GLY A 53 -28.62 -8.55 29.15
C GLY A 53 -28.70 -7.99 27.73
N GLN A 54 -29.43 -8.62 26.80
CA GLN A 54 -29.45 -8.26 25.37
C GLN A 54 -30.71 -7.50 24.89
N LYS A 55 -31.48 -6.86 25.79
CA LYS A 55 -32.53 -5.90 25.40
C LYS A 55 -32.49 -4.63 26.25
N THR A 56 -31.62 -3.69 25.86
CA THR A 56 -31.84 -2.23 25.74
C THR A 56 -30.49 -1.52 25.68
N THR A 57 -30.09 -1.08 24.49
CA THR A 57 -29.52 0.24 24.19
C THR A 57 -29.04 0.26 22.73
N ASN A 58 -29.83 0.93 21.88
CA ASN A 58 -29.34 1.50 20.64
C ASN A 58 -28.34 2.61 21.00
N ASN A 59 -27.05 2.42 20.73
CA ASN A 59 -26.31 3.33 19.87
C ASN A 59 -24.86 2.86 19.71
N GLN A 60 -24.43 2.95 18.45
CA GLN A 60 -23.06 3.26 18.00
C GLN A 60 -21.94 2.23 18.18
N HIS A 61 -21.33 1.98 17.01
CA HIS A 61 -19.90 1.82 16.78
C HIS A 61 -19.20 0.56 17.30
N GLN A 62 -19.18 -0.42 16.39
CA GLN A 62 -17.95 -1.11 16.01
C GLN A 62 -16.84 -0.09 15.66
N PRO A 63 -15.54 -0.42 15.79
CA PRO A 63 -15.01 -1.30 14.75
C PRO A 63 -13.86 -2.23 15.16
N VAL A 64 -13.49 -3.07 14.18
CA VAL A 64 -12.12 -3.54 13.91
C VAL A 64 -11.65 -4.69 14.82
N LYS A 65 -11.07 -5.79 14.33
CA LYS A 65 -10.65 -6.27 13.00
C LYS A 65 -10.18 -7.73 13.25
N LYS A 66 -9.91 -8.48 12.17
CA LYS A 66 -8.72 -9.33 11.96
C LYS A 66 -8.29 -10.24 13.13
N ASN A 67 -7.97 -11.50 12.96
CA ASN A 67 -7.35 -12.12 11.82
C ASN A 67 -7.10 -13.59 12.28
N ASP A 68 -7.44 -14.62 11.51
CA ASP A 68 -6.63 -15.13 10.40
C ASP A 68 -6.07 -16.49 10.93
N GLY A 69 -6.26 -17.56 10.14
CA GLY A 69 -6.11 -18.97 10.53
C GLY A 69 -4.70 -19.54 10.72
N HIS A 70 -4.56 -20.86 10.67
CA HIS A 70 -3.26 -21.50 10.50
C HIS A 70 -3.37 -22.99 10.17
N ASN A 71 -2.47 -23.41 9.26
CA ASN A 71 -1.69 -24.66 9.30
C ASN A 71 -2.44 -25.98 8.99
N LYS A 72 -1.84 -27.04 8.45
CA LYS A 72 -0.43 -27.45 8.43
C LYS A 72 -0.27 -28.69 7.51
N GLN A 73 0.97 -28.92 7.04
CA GLN A 73 1.67 -30.23 6.89
C GLN A 73 1.09 -31.25 5.89
N ASN A 74 1.83 -32.15 5.23
CA ASN A 74 3.11 -32.87 5.45
C ASN A 74 3.59 -33.39 4.05
N ASN A 75 4.88 -33.38 3.68
CA ASN A 75 5.97 -34.35 3.94
C ASN A 75 6.09 -35.54 2.94
N HIS A 76 7.36 -35.93 2.66
CA HIS A 76 7.91 -37.11 1.92
C HIS A 76 8.18 -36.94 0.40
N GLN A 77 9.15 -37.59 -0.26
CA GLN A 77 10.51 -38.13 0.03
C GLN A 77 11.06 -38.67 -1.33
N ALA A 78 12.37 -38.53 -1.58
CA ALA A 78 13.26 -39.42 -2.37
C ALA A 78 13.21 -39.58 -3.93
N GLN A 79 14.38 -39.26 -4.53
CA GLN A 79 15.23 -40.08 -5.45
C GLN A 79 14.96 -40.28 -6.97
N ASN A 80 16.02 -39.89 -7.72
CA ASN A 80 16.75 -40.60 -8.79
C ASN A 80 16.43 -40.47 -10.31
N HIS A 81 17.54 -40.27 -11.06
CA HIS A 81 17.87 -40.75 -12.43
C HIS A 81 17.06 -40.20 -13.64
N ASN A 82 17.58 -40.05 -14.87
CA ASN A 82 18.90 -40.01 -15.49
C ASN A 82 18.69 -39.59 -16.97
N GLN A 83 19.68 -38.93 -17.57
CA GLN A 83 20.13 -38.96 -18.99
C GLN A 83 19.13 -39.11 -20.18
N HIS A 84 19.25 -38.22 -21.17
CA HIS A 84 19.89 -38.47 -22.50
C HIS A 84 19.98 -37.15 -23.30
N HIS A 85 21.17 -36.74 -23.78
CA HIS A 85 21.75 -36.93 -25.14
C HIS A 85 20.92 -36.27 -26.26
N ASP A 86 21.45 -35.67 -27.32
CA ASP A 86 22.79 -35.26 -27.77
C ASP A 86 22.51 -34.53 -29.10
N HIS A 87 23.39 -33.59 -29.49
CA HIS A 87 23.92 -33.41 -30.85
C HIS A 87 24.26 -31.96 -31.22
N ASP A 88 25.57 -31.77 -31.16
CA ASP A 88 26.43 -30.81 -31.81
C ASP A 88 26.39 -30.92 -33.36
N LYS A 89 26.83 -29.80 -33.98
CA LYS A 89 27.49 -29.64 -35.29
C LYS A 89 26.73 -29.24 -36.58
N THR A 90 27.33 -28.18 -37.14
CA THR A 90 27.67 -27.91 -38.55
C THR A 90 26.56 -27.42 -39.49
N GLN A 91 26.79 -26.59 -40.50
CA GLN A 91 27.80 -25.60 -40.92
C GLN A 91 27.32 -25.19 -42.32
N ASN A 92 27.52 -23.92 -42.71
CA ASN A 92 27.42 -23.40 -44.08
C ASN A 92 25.99 -23.46 -44.71
N GLU A 93 25.55 -22.59 -45.60
CA GLU A 93 26.22 -21.87 -46.68
C GLU A 93 25.56 -20.49 -46.91
N ARG A 94 26.38 -19.53 -47.34
CA ARG A 94 25.96 -18.31 -48.04
C ARG A 94 25.37 -18.66 -49.42
N PRO A 95 24.67 -17.70 -50.04
CA PRO A 95 25.27 -17.16 -51.27
C PRO A 95 25.30 -15.63 -51.35
N GLN A 96 26.32 -15.15 -52.04
CA GLN A 96 26.62 -13.76 -52.40
C GLN A 96 25.72 -13.21 -53.52
N LYS A 97 25.64 -11.87 -53.63
CA LYS A 97 26.08 -11.14 -54.86
C LYS A 97 26.14 -9.60 -54.71
N LYS A 98 27.32 -9.05 -55.11
CA LYS A 98 27.65 -7.80 -55.89
C LYS A 98 27.15 -6.43 -55.38
N ASN A 99 27.82 -5.28 -55.48
CA ASN A 99 29.05 -4.71 -56.08
C ASN A 99 29.28 -3.38 -55.28
N ASN A 100 30.45 -2.74 -55.07
CA ASN A 100 31.33 -2.08 -56.05
C ASN A 100 32.57 -1.45 -55.33
N SER A 101 33.77 -1.65 -55.87
CA SER A 101 34.87 -0.69 -56.17
C SER A 101 35.46 0.32 -55.15
N ARG A 102 36.63 -0.05 -54.58
CA ARG A 102 37.99 0.59 -54.58
C ARG A 102 38.28 2.01 -54.00
N PRO A 103 39.56 2.31 -53.61
CA PRO A 103 39.93 2.90 -52.31
C PRO A 103 40.78 4.18 -52.41
N ASN A 104 41.12 4.82 -51.27
CA ASN A 104 42.34 5.63 -51.22
C ASN A 104 43.02 5.68 -49.85
N ASN A 105 44.34 5.79 -49.94
CA ASN A 105 45.40 5.61 -48.94
C ASN A 105 45.82 6.97 -48.33
N GLY A 106 46.45 6.97 -47.14
CA GLY A 106 46.94 8.21 -46.52
C GLY A 106 47.72 8.01 -45.22
N THR A 107 48.97 7.59 -45.34
CA THR A 107 50.05 7.48 -44.35
C THR A 107 50.57 8.82 -43.77
N LYS A 108 51.08 8.79 -42.51
CA LYS A 108 52.28 9.46 -41.92
C LYS A 108 52.10 9.47 -40.38
N GLU A 109 52.84 8.79 -39.51
CA GLU A 109 54.29 8.60 -39.24
C GLU A 109 55.01 9.81 -38.61
N ASN A 110 55.72 9.50 -37.49
CA ASN A 110 56.75 10.26 -36.73
C ASN A 110 56.30 11.38 -35.75
N ASN A 111 56.88 11.60 -34.56
CA ASN A 111 58.11 11.05 -33.93
C ASN A 111 58.14 11.28 -32.39
N GLN A 112 58.82 10.37 -31.70
CA GLN A 112 59.71 10.49 -30.51
C GLN A 112 59.56 11.65 -29.49
N HIS A 113 59.51 11.29 -28.20
CA HIS A 113 60.62 11.56 -27.26
C HIS A 113 60.60 10.68 -26.00
N GLN A 114 61.78 10.11 -25.69
CA GLN A 114 62.16 9.42 -24.46
C GLN A 114 62.35 10.42 -23.30
N ASN A 115 62.08 10.02 -22.04
CA ASN A 115 63.15 9.68 -21.07
C ASN A 115 62.63 9.16 -19.71
N SER A 116 63.36 8.18 -19.15
CA SER A 116 63.71 7.98 -17.72
C SER A 116 62.60 7.76 -16.67
N GLY A 117 62.61 6.78 -15.76
CA GLY A 117 63.52 5.70 -15.40
C GLY A 117 63.10 5.06 -14.06
N GLY A 118 63.47 3.78 -13.84
CA GLY A 118 63.55 3.09 -12.53
C GLY A 118 62.28 2.35 -12.04
N ARG A 119 62.26 1.01 -12.04
CA ARG A 119 62.57 0.09 -10.88
C ARG A 119 61.43 0.10 -9.83
N PHE A 120 60.66 -0.95 -9.53
CA PHE A 120 60.76 -2.42 -9.41
C PHE A 120 59.30 -2.96 -9.55
N GLY A 121 58.90 -4.05 -10.22
CA GLY A 121 59.41 -5.43 -10.27
C GLY A 121 59.02 -6.19 -8.98
N GLY A 122 58.22 -7.25 -8.91
CA GLY A 122 57.53 -8.17 -9.84
C GLY A 122 56.60 -9.07 -8.97
N SER A 123 55.51 -9.64 -9.50
CA SER A 123 55.49 -10.92 -10.25
C SER A 123 55.73 -12.14 -9.33
N LEU A 124 55.06 -13.29 -9.40
CA LEU A 124 53.87 -13.87 -10.03
C LEU A 124 53.96 -15.37 -9.64
N ASN A 125 52.83 -16.08 -9.68
CA ASN A 125 52.68 -17.48 -10.13
C ASN A 125 53.39 -18.62 -9.36
N ASN A 126 52.62 -19.59 -8.84
CA ASN A 126 52.04 -20.76 -9.54
C ASN A 126 53.01 -21.94 -9.43
N ASP A 127 52.53 -23.08 -8.93
CA ASP A 127 52.38 -24.30 -9.74
C ASP A 127 52.13 -25.53 -8.85
N GLN A 128 51.08 -26.26 -9.20
CA GLN A 128 50.82 -27.63 -8.76
C GLN A 128 51.63 -28.61 -9.60
N GLY A 129 52.34 -29.54 -8.97
CA GLY A 129 52.36 -30.89 -9.54
C GLY A 129 53.56 -31.80 -9.27
N ARG A 130 53.18 -33.02 -8.87
CA ARG A 130 53.71 -34.34 -9.28
C ARG A 130 54.81 -35.05 -8.48
N ASN A 131 54.38 -36.24 -8.04
CA ASN A 131 54.99 -37.57 -8.16
C ASN A 131 56.05 -38.05 -7.15
N GLY A 132 55.80 -39.26 -6.61
CA GLY A 132 56.74 -40.36 -6.82
C GLY A 132 57.22 -41.17 -5.60
N LYS A 133 56.62 -42.35 -5.42
CA LYS A 133 57.22 -43.65 -5.02
C LYS A 133 57.94 -43.81 -3.66
N ARG A 134 57.34 -44.71 -2.86
CA ARG A 134 57.93 -45.89 -2.18
C ARG A 134 59.44 -45.86 -1.92
N PHE A 135 59.85 -45.93 -0.64
CA PHE A 135 60.78 -46.95 -0.14
C PHE A 135 60.59 -47.17 1.37
N ASN A 136 60.84 -48.42 1.77
CA ASN A 136 60.46 -49.07 3.02
C ASN A 136 61.70 -49.31 3.91
N LYS A 137 61.46 -49.61 5.20
CA LYS A 137 62.41 -50.05 6.27
C LYS A 137 63.33 -48.93 6.82
N LYS A 138 63.49 -48.71 8.13
CA LYS A 138 63.36 -49.62 9.29
C LYS A 138 63.39 -48.85 10.62
N ASN A 139 62.82 -49.47 11.67
CA ASN A 139 63.14 -49.32 13.11
C ASN A 139 62.70 -48.06 13.89
N LYS A 140 61.61 -48.22 14.66
CA LYS A 140 61.63 -48.44 16.13
C LYS A 140 60.19 -48.67 16.60
N LYS A 141 59.73 -49.92 16.77
CA LYS A 141 59.81 -50.70 18.02
C LYS A 141 59.65 -49.82 19.28
N ASN A 142 58.41 -49.66 19.75
CA ASN A 142 58.01 -50.30 21.01
C ASN A 142 56.52 -50.13 21.33
N LYS A 143 55.95 -51.24 21.82
CA LYS A 143 54.73 -51.37 22.63
C LYS A 143 53.37 -51.33 21.92
N LYS A 144 53.18 -52.35 21.08
CA LYS A 144 51.99 -53.22 21.17
C LYS A 144 52.11 -54.05 22.45
N HIS A 145 51.36 -53.68 23.49
CA HIS A 145 50.90 -54.61 24.52
C HIS A 145 49.53 -54.14 24.99
N ASN A 146 48.61 -55.09 25.16
CA ASN A 146 47.31 -54.97 25.81
C ASN A 146 46.12 -54.45 24.98
N LYS A 147 45.83 -55.12 23.86
CA LYS A 147 44.45 -55.55 23.61
C LYS A 147 44.24 -56.88 24.34
N ASN A 148 43.20 -56.96 25.16
CA ASN A 148 42.69 -58.14 25.88
C ASN A 148 43.25 -58.48 27.27
N LYS A 149 43.20 -57.51 28.19
CA LYS A 149 42.91 -57.79 29.62
C LYS A 149 42.53 -56.49 30.33
N ARG A 150 41.22 -56.20 30.37
CA ARG A 150 40.49 -55.45 31.41
C ARG A 150 39.09 -55.10 30.89
N LEU A 151 38.21 -56.10 30.96
CA LEU A 151 36.86 -55.82 31.45
C LEU A 151 37.01 -55.17 32.83
N ARG A 152 36.22 -54.13 33.07
CA ARG A 152 36.03 -53.33 34.30
C ARG A 152 36.68 -51.94 34.29
N GLU A 153 35.79 -51.01 34.64
CA GLU A 153 35.99 -49.60 35.00
C GLU A 153 36.11 -48.62 33.84
N VAL A 154 34.98 -48.42 33.14
CA VAL A 154 34.66 -47.07 32.64
C VAL A 154 34.44 -46.21 33.89
N ALA A 155 35.51 -45.58 34.35
CA ALA A 155 35.44 -44.54 35.36
C ALA A 155 34.45 -43.49 34.86
N HIS A 156 33.34 -43.31 35.59
CA HIS A 156 32.50 -42.13 35.47
C HIS A 156 33.42 -40.91 35.59
N LYS A 157 33.67 -40.20 34.48
CA LYS A 157 34.07 -38.80 34.59
C LYS A 157 32.91 -38.14 35.31
N GLN A 158 33.12 -37.85 36.59
CA GLN A 158 32.19 -37.01 37.34
C GLN A 158 31.94 -35.76 36.50
N PRO A 159 30.67 -35.36 36.27
CA PRO A 159 30.41 -34.07 35.67
C PRO A 159 31.18 -33.05 36.50
N THR A 160 32.01 -32.24 35.84
CA THR A 160 32.66 -31.10 36.50
C THR A 160 31.56 -30.34 37.21
N GLN A 161 31.55 -30.39 38.55
CA GLN A 161 30.62 -29.60 39.35
C GLN A 161 30.87 -28.15 38.95
N ARG A 162 29.89 -27.57 38.25
CA ARG A 162 29.90 -26.15 37.91
C ARG A 162 29.93 -25.44 39.25
N LYS A 163 30.99 -24.65 39.51
CA LYS A 163 31.08 -23.87 40.74
C LYS A 163 29.79 -23.06 40.86
N ASP A 164 29.01 -23.34 41.90
CA ASP A 164 27.84 -22.54 42.24
C ASP A 164 28.34 -21.14 42.56
N LYS A 165 28.28 -20.26 41.57
CA LYS A 165 28.42 -18.84 41.80
C LYS A 165 27.23 -18.40 42.67
N PRO A 166 27.42 -17.45 43.61
CA PRO A 166 26.31 -16.88 44.35
C PRO A 166 25.28 -16.32 43.35
N LEU A 167 24.00 -16.41 43.72
CA LEU A 167 22.91 -15.82 42.95
C LEU A 167 23.13 -14.30 42.89
N PRO A 168 22.82 -13.65 41.75
CA PRO A 168 22.88 -12.19 41.67
C PRO A 168 21.88 -11.56 42.66
N GLU A 169 22.21 -10.40 43.23
CA GLU A 169 21.32 -9.67 44.15
C GLU A 169 20.06 -9.13 43.45
N VAL A 170 20.15 -8.89 42.13
CA VAL A 170 19.03 -8.43 41.28
C VAL A 170 18.98 -9.27 40.01
N LEU A 171 17.79 -9.76 39.65
CA LEU A 171 17.52 -10.42 38.38
C LEU A 171 17.02 -9.36 37.38
N GLU A 172 17.90 -8.93 36.48
CA GLU A 172 17.50 -8.17 35.30
C GLU A 172 16.89 -9.12 34.26
N TYR A 173 15.60 -8.96 33.97
CA TYR A 173 14.90 -9.82 33.01
C TYR A 173 14.14 -9.01 31.95
N THR A 174 13.86 -9.63 30.80
CA THR A 174 12.95 -9.08 29.77
C THR A 174 11.79 -10.03 29.55
N ASP A 175 10.64 -9.49 29.17
CA ASP A 175 9.49 -10.32 28.80
C ASP A 175 9.85 -11.25 27.64
N GLY A 176 9.45 -12.52 27.73
CA GLY A 176 9.76 -13.54 26.74
C GLY A 176 11.10 -14.29 26.89
N MET A 177 11.91 -14.02 27.93
CA MET A 177 13.10 -14.82 28.22
C MET A 177 12.76 -16.29 28.45
N ASN A 178 13.60 -17.22 27.98
CA ASN A 178 13.42 -18.65 28.19
C ASN A 178 14.25 -19.16 29.39
N ALA A 179 14.00 -20.41 29.80
CA ALA A 179 14.71 -21.02 30.92
C ALA A 179 16.24 -21.16 30.70
N GLN A 180 16.69 -21.16 29.44
CA GLN A 180 18.12 -21.19 29.11
C GLN A 180 18.80 -19.85 29.36
N ASP A 181 18.13 -18.74 29.04
CA ASP A 181 18.63 -17.39 29.24
C ASP A 181 18.60 -17.00 30.72
N LEU A 182 17.52 -17.34 31.42
CA LEU A 182 17.46 -17.22 32.88
C LEU A 182 18.53 -18.09 33.58
N GLY A 183 18.86 -19.26 33.02
CA GLY A 183 19.93 -20.13 33.53
C GLY A 183 21.32 -19.53 33.43
N LYS A 184 21.57 -18.72 32.39
CA LYS A 184 22.85 -18.00 32.25
C LYS A 184 22.97 -16.92 33.33
N ILE A 185 21.89 -16.16 33.57
CA ILE A 185 21.86 -15.03 34.51
C ILE A 185 21.91 -15.52 35.97
N LEU A 186 21.07 -16.51 36.32
CA LEU A 186 21.01 -17.10 37.66
C LEU A 186 22.16 -18.08 37.96
N HIS A 187 23.02 -18.34 36.98
CA HIS A 187 24.11 -19.31 37.05
C HIS A 187 23.66 -20.75 37.40
N ARG A 188 22.41 -21.11 37.09
CA ARG A 188 21.82 -22.44 37.29
C ARG A 188 21.66 -23.20 35.98
N SER A 189 21.45 -24.52 36.06
CA SER A 189 21.19 -25.28 34.84
C SER A 189 19.77 -24.99 34.31
N PRO A 190 19.55 -24.97 32.97
CA PRO A 190 18.20 -24.79 32.41
C PRO A 190 17.23 -25.88 32.90
N ALA A 191 17.74 -27.09 33.17
CA ALA A 191 16.96 -28.19 33.74
C ALA A 191 16.51 -27.91 35.19
N GLU A 192 17.33 -27.27 36.01
CA GLU A 192 16.94 -26.83 37.36
C GLU A 192 15.85 -25.77 37.32
N ILE A 193 15.94 -24.81 36.39
CA ILE A 193 14.93 -23.77 36.23
C ILE A 193 13.60 -24.34 35.78
N VAL A 194 13.60 -25.22 34.76
CA VAL A 194 12.37 -25.92 34.33
C VAL A 194 11.79 -26.76 35.46
N LYS A 195 12.63 -27.45 36.26
CA LYS A 195 12.17 -28.23 37.40
C LYS A 195 11.53 -27.34 38.48
N LYS A 196 12.13 -26.18 38.77
CA LYS A 196 11.57 -25.22 39.73
C LYS A 196 10.24 -24.64 39.25
N LEU A 197 10.17 -24.21 38.00
CA LEU A 197 8.93 -23.71 37.38
C LEU A 197 7.83 -24.78 37.40
N PHE A 198 8.19 -26.04 37.16
CA PHE A 198 7.28 -27.17 37.31
C PHE A 198 6.76 -27.34 38.75
N MET A 199 7.63 -27.17 39.77
CA MET A 199 7.23 -27.23 41.19
C MET A 199 6.33 -26.05 41.58
N LEU A 200 6.47 -24.90 40.93
CA LEU A 200 5.59 -23.73 41.05
C LEU A 200 4.29 -23.87 40.24
N GLY A 201 4.08 -25.01 39.56
CA GLY A 201 2.86 -25.31 38.80
C GLY A 201 2.88 -24.87 37.34
N VAL A 202 4.01 -24.37 36.83
CA VAL A 202 4.16 -23.89 35.46
C VAL A 202 4.91 -24.93 34.62
N MET A 203 4.20 -25.61 33.72
CA MET A 203 4.77 -26.59 32.80
C MET A 203 5.28 -25.92 31.52
N ILE A 204 6.60 -25.88 31.34
CA ILE A 204 7.24 -25.30 30.16
C ILE A 204 8.37 -26.18 29.62
N ASN A 205 8.72 -25.98 28.36
CA ASN A 205 9.95 -26.51 27.78
C ASN A 205 11.11 -25.49 27.90
N GLN A 206 12.37 -25.95 27.84
CA GLN A 206 13.56 -25.10 28.03
C GLN A 206 13.64 -23.90 27.07
N ASN A 207 13.06 -24.04 25.87
CA ASN A 207 13.08 -23.04 24.81
C ASN A 207 11.79 -22.21 24.72
N GLN A 208 10.86 -22.41 25.65
CA GLN A 208 9.58 -21.69 25.66
C GLN A 208 9.78 -20.34 26.35
N SER A 209 9.25 -19.29 25.74
CA SER A 209 9.26 -17.92 26.29
C SER A 209 8.39 -17.86 27.55
N LEU A 210 8.88 -17.16 28.57
CA LEU A 210 8.19 -16.93 29.84
C LEU A 210 7.59 -15.54 29.88
N ASP A 211 6.38 -15.45 30.44
CA ASP A 211 5.70 -14.21 30.76
C ASP A 211 6.30 -13.56 32.01
N LYS A 212 6.21 -12.23 32.07
CA LYS A 212 6.64 -11.38 33.19
C LYS A 212 6.31 -11.97 34.56
N ASP A 213 5.04 -12.32 34.78
CA ASP A 213 4.56 -12.83 36.07
C ASP A 213 5.28 -14.13 36.48
N THR A 214 5.56 -15.02 35.52
CA THR A 214 6.28 -16.28 35.77
C THR A 214 7.76 -16.03 36.09
N ILE A 215 8.39 -15.04 35.45
CA ILE A 215 9.79 -14.69 35.71
C ILE A 215 9.93 -14.05 37.10
N GLU A 216 9.02 -13.15 37.48
CA GLU A 216 8.98 -12.53 38.80
C GLU A 216 8.67 -13.56 39.90
N LEU A 217 7.77 -14.51 39.63
CA LEU A 217 7.48 -15.61 40.55
C LEU A 217 8.72 -16.49 40.78
N LEU A 218 9.47 -16.80 39.71
CA LEU A 218 10.72 -17.54 39.80
C LEU A 218 11.79 -16.75 40.60
N ALA A 219 11.91 -15.44 40.37
CA ALA A 219 12.84 -14.58 41.09
C ALA A 219 12.54 -14.52 42.59
N THR A 220 11.25 -14.43 42.94
CA THR A 220 10.76 -14.45 44.32
C THR A 220 11.09 -15.76 45.02
N ASP A 221 10.95 -16.90 44.34
CA ASP A 221 11.30 -18.23 44.88
C ASP A 221 12.83 -18.41 45.04
N TYR A 222 13.64 -17.69 44.27
CA TYR A 222 15.09 -17.61 44.48
C TYR A 222 15.52 -16.55 45.51
N GLY A 223 14.58 -15.73 46.01
CA GLY A 223 14.87 -14.66 46.96
C GLY A 223 15.63 -13.48 46.36
N ILE A 224 15.45 -13.21 45.07
CA ILE A 224 16.15 -12.17 44.30
C ILE A 224 15.14 -11.09 43.90
N GLU A 225 15.52 -9.81 43.99
CA GLU A 225 14.68 -8.73 43.45
C GLU A 225 14.67 -8.80 41.92
N ALA A 226 13.48 -8.92 41.33
CA ALA A 226 13.30 -8.87 39.89
C ALA A 226 13.21 -7.41 39.45
N LYS A 227 14.12 -6.95 38.59
CA LYS A 227 14.00 -5.67 37.90
C LYS A 227 13.79 -5.95 36.43
N GLU A 228 12.65 -5.51 35.92
CA GLU A 228 12.40 -5.53 34.49
C GLU A 228 13.43 -4.62 33.83
N LYS A 229 14.30 -5.22 33.01
CA LYS A 229 15.19 -4.45 32.14
C LYS A 229 14.31 -3.95 31.01
N VAL A 230 13.88 -2.69 31.11
CA VAL A 230 13.31 -1.97 29.97
C VAL A 230 14.44 -1.85 28.94
N GLN A 231 14.60 -2.87 28.09
CA GLN A 231 15.35 -2.68 26.86
C GLN A 231 14.52 -1.67 26.07
N VAL A 232 15.03 -0.44 25.98
CA VAL A 232 14.55 0.50 24.97
C VAL A 232 14.73 -0.24 23.66
N ASP A 233 13.63 -0.66 23.06
CA ASP A 233 13.66 -1.27 21.74
C ASP A 233 14.16 -0.18 20.80
N VAL A 234 15.45 -0.22 20.47
CA VAL A 234 16.12 0.76 19.59
C VAL A 234 15.44 0.78 18.21
N SER A 235 14.66 -0.24 17.88
CA SER A 235 13.86 -0.30 16.66
C SER A 235 12.51 0.45 16.75
N ASP A 236 12.10 0.93 17.92
CA ASP A 236 10.85 1.68 18.12
C ASP A 236 11.07 3.19 17.91
N ILE A 237 11.28 3.57 16.65
CA ILE A 237 11.49 4.94 16.21
C ILE A 237 10.33 5.85 16.60
N ASP A 238 9.10 5.32 16.70
CA ASP A 238 7.93 6.12 17.05
C ASP A 238 8.03 6.63 18.49
N LYS A 239 8.49 5.79 19.42
CA LYS A 239 8.81 6.21 20.79
C LYS A 239 9.99 7.16 20.84
N MET A 240 11.07 6.87 20.11
CA MET A 240 12.24 7.75 20.07
C MET A 240 11.88 9.14 19.53
N PHE A 241 11.04 9.19 18.49
CA PHE A 241 10.51 10.42 17.94
C PHE A 241 9.68 11.19 18.98
N GLU A 242 8.80 10.50 19.71
CA GLU A 242 8.01 11.10 20.79
C GLU A 242 8.90 11.60 21.95
N ASP A 243 9.95 10.87 22.32
CA ASP A 243 10.90 11.25 23.37
C ASP A 243 11.68 12.52 22.97
N GLU A 244 12.20 12.57 21.74
CA GLU A 244 12.87 13.75 21.18
C GLU A 244 11.91 14.95 21.06
N GLN A 245 10.64 14.71 20.73
CA GLN A 245 9.61 15.75 20.64
C GLN A 245 9.21 16.31 22.01
N ASN A 246 9.21 15.48 23.03
CA ASN A 246 8.89 15.86 24.41
C ASN A 246 10.09 16.41 25.18
N ASN A 247 11.27 16.50 24.56
CA ASN A 247 12.42 17.08 25.21
C ASN A 247 12.18 18.58 25.51
N THR A 248 12.32 18.93 26.79
CA THR A 248 12.11 20.29 27.30
C THR A 248 13.41 21.04 27.55
N GLU A 249 14.56 20.38 27.37
CA GLU A 249 15.86 21.01 27.50
C GLU A 249 16.15 21.92 26.30
N HIS A 250 16.82 23.05 26.53
CA HIS A 250 17.31 23.98 25.49
C HIS A 250 16.27 24.40 24.43
N GLN A 251 14.99 24.53 24.83
CA GLN A 251 13.94 24.96 23.91
C GLN A 251 14.13 26.42 23.47
N VAL A 252 14.22 26.61 22.15
CA VAL A 252 14.21 27.92 21.50
C VAL A 252 12.98 28.06 20.61
N THR A 253 12.56 29.31 20.38
CA THR A 253 11.48 29.61 19.43
C THR A 253 11.87 29.12 18.03
N ARG A 254 10.97 28.40 17.37
CA ARG A 254 11.19 27.91 16.00
C ARG A 254 10.23 28.54 14.99
N PRO A 255 10.59 28.58 13.69
CA PRO A 255 9.69 28.99 12.61
C PRO A 255 8.40 28.16 12.57
N ALA A 256 7.28 28.78 12.22
CA ALA A 256 6.02 28.06 12.01
C ALA A 256 6.05 27.25 10.70
N VAL A 257 5.49 26.05 10.73
CA VAL A 257 5.24 25.25 9.53
C VAL A 257 3.76 25.37 9.15
N VAL A 258 3.50 25.85 7.95
CA VAL A 258 2.17 26.24 7.47
C VAL A 258 1.81 25.44 6.23
N THR A 259 0.69 24.74 6.23
CA THR A 259 0.17 24.08 5.03
C THR A 259 -0.91 24.92 4.39
N VAL A 260 -0.91 25.03 3.06
CA VAL A 260 -1.97 25.73 2.32
C VAL A 260 -2.90 24.71 1.69
N MET A 261 -4.19 24.79 2.04
CA MET A 261 -5.23 23.87 1.59
C MET A 261 -6.42 24.60 0.96
N GLY A 262 -7.26 23.87 0.23
CA GLY A 262 -8.44 24.43 -0.46
C GLY A 262 -8.78 23.71 -1.75
N HIS A 263 -9.84 24.13 -2.42
CA HIS A 263 -10.29 23.57 -3.70
C HIS A 263 -9.33 23.89 -4.86
N VAL A 264 -9.45 23.16 -5.96
CA VAL A 264 -8.81 23.51 -7.24
C VAL A 264 -9.28 24.91 -7.68
N ASP A 265 -8.39 25.67 -8.34
CA ASP A 265 -8.65 27.04 -8.83
C ASP A 265 -9.00 28.11 -7.79
N HIS A 266 -8.91 27.80 -6.50
CA HIS A 266 -9.02 28.82 -5.44
C HIS A 266 -7.76 29.69 -5.31
N GLY A 267 -6.71 29.42 -6.10
CA GLY A 267 -5.50 30.25 -6.16
C GLY A 267 -4.45 29.94 -5.09
N LYS A 268 -4.39 28.71 -4.59
CA LYS A 268 -3.35 28.25 -3.63
C LYS A 268 -1.94 28.43 -4.18
N THR A 269 -1.67 27.84 -5.34
CA THR A 269 -0.35 27.93 -5.98
C THR A 269 -0.02 29.37 -6.36
N THR A 270 -1.01 30.17 -6.80
CA THR A 270 -0.82 31.61 -7.06
C THR A 270 -0.45 32.40 -5.80
N LEU A 271 -1.06 32.08 -4.65
CA LEU A 271 -0.70 32.68 -3.36
C LEU A 271 0.75 32.33 -3.01
N LEU A 272 1.11 31.06 -3.11
CA LEU A 272 2.44 30.56 -2.78
C LEU A 272 3.53 31.11 -3.73
N ASP A 273 3.25 31.18 -5.03
CA ASP A 273 4.10 31.81 -6.04
C ASP A 273 4.38 33.28 -5.70
N LYS A 274 3.34 34.01 -5.31
CA LYS A 274 3.48 35.42 -4.94
C LYS A 274 4.33 35.60 -3.69
N LEU A 275 4.17 34.73 -2.69
CA LEU A 275 4.99 34.73 -1.48
C LEU A 275 6.45 34.34 -1.77
N ARG A 276 6.68 33.39 -2.68
CA ARG A 276 8.01 32.91 -3.06
C ARG A 276 8.73 33.85 -4.04
N HIS A 277 8.04 34.84 -4.62
CA HIS A 277 8.52 35.63 -5.75
C HIS A 277 8.96 34.75 -6.94
N SER A 278 8.20 33.68 -7.20
CA SER A 278 8.42 32.71 -8.29
C SER A 278 7.17 32.55 -9.16
N ASN A 279 7.32 31.95 -10.35
CA ASN A 279 6.22 31.58 -11.25
C ASN A 279 6.21 30.06 -11.51
N VAL A 280 5.90 29.25 -10.48
CA VAL A 280 5.82 27.79 -10.60
C VAL A 280 4.59 27.38 -11.44
N THR A 281 3.47 28.09 -11.28
CA THR A 281 2.21 27.85 -12.02
C THR A 281 2.36 27.83 -13.55
N GLU A 282 3.31 28.59 -14.13
CA GLU A 282 3.55 28.62 -15.58
C GLU A 282 4.34 27.39 -16.09
N HIS A 283 5.04 26.68 -15.20
CA HIS A 283 5.93 25.58 -15.53
C HIS A 283 5.35 24.20 -15.20
N GLU A 284 4.30 24.12 -14.36
CA GLU A 284 3.63 22.87 -14.01
C GLU A 284 2.71 22.37 -15.14
N ALA A 285 2.81 21.06 -15.44
CA ALA A 285 1.97 20.43 -16.45
C ALA A 285 0.49 20.45 -16.01
N GLY A 286 -0.38 20.95 -16.89
CA GLY A 286 -1.81 21.10 -16.60
C GLY A 286 -2.17 22.30 -15.72
N GLY A 287 -1.20 23.15 -15.36
CA GLY A 287 -1.44 24.35 -14.53
C GLY A 287 -1.88 24.05 -13.10
N ILE A 288 -1.59 22.84 -12.61
CA ILE A 288 -1.96 22.38 -11.27
C ILE A 288 -0.75 21.83 -10.52
N THR A 289 -0.74 22.02 -9.21
CA THR A 289 0.24 21.43 -8.29
C THR A 289 -0.11 19.96 -8.04
N GLN A 290 0.84 19.08 -8.34
CA GLN A 290 0.66 17.62 -8.27
C GLN A 290 1.65 16.95 -7.30
N GLU A 291 2.68 17.68 -6.87
CA GLU A 291 3.67 17.24 -5.87
C GLU A 291 3.56 18.12 -4.62
N ILE A 292 3.88 17.58 -3.45
CA ILE A 292 3.99 18.38 -2.23
C ILE A 292 5.36 19.07 -2.19
N GLY A 293 5.33 20.41 -2.16
CA GLY A 293 6.54 21.24 -2.09
C GLY A 293 6.73 21.83 -0.70
N ALA A 294 7.98 22.02 -0.27
CA ALA A 294 8.30 22.70 0.98
C ALA A 294 9.32 23.81 0.72
N TYR A 295 9.07 25.00 1.28
CA TYR A 295 9.96 26.16 1.10
C TYR A 295 9.85 27.15 2.26
N GLN A 296 10.87 27.98 2.44
CA GLN A 296 10.88 29.01 3.47
C GLN A 296 10.73 30.41 2.89
N VAL A 297 9.93 31.23 3.57
CA VAL A 297 9.77 32.67 3.28
C VAL A 297 10.31 33.45 4.47
N HIS A 298 11.08 34.49 4.17
CA HIS A 298 11.61 35.41 5.17
C HIS A 298 10.74 36.67 5.22
N TYR A 299 10.23 37.01 6.40
CA TYR A 299 9.34 38.14 6.61
C TYR A 299 9.55 38.71 8.02
N ASN A 300 9.80 40.02 8.14
CA ASN A 300 10.07 40.72 9.41
C ASN A 300 11.11 40.04 10.32
N ASP A 301 12.26 39.64 9.76
CA ASP A 301 13.35 38.92 10.45
C ASP A 301 12.97 37.56 11.04
N GLN A 302 11.79 37.04 10.67
CA GLN A 302 11.31 35.70 11.01
C GLN A 302 11.18 34.85 9.74
N LEU A 303 11.28 33.53 9.93
CA LEU A 303 11.10 32.55 8.87
C LEU A 303 9.73 31.88 9.03
N ILE A 304 9.09 31.59 7.90
CA ILE A 304 7.85 30.81 7.83
C ILE A 304 8.06 29.72 6.80
N THR A 305 7.79 28.47 7.17
CA THR A 305 7.92 27.32 6.29
C THR A 305 6.57 26.97 5.71
N PHE A 306 6.44 26.99 4.38
CA PHE A 306 5.20 26.65 3.69
C PHE A 306 5.28 25.25 3.08
N LEU A 307 4.23 24.46 3.30
CA LEU A 307 3.94 23.22 2.57
C LEU A 307 2.83 23.48 1.55
N ASP A 308 3.15 23.26 0.28
CA ASP A 308 2.22 23.37 -0.83
C ASP A 308 1.54 22.01 -1.08
N THR A 309 0.22 21.91 -0.88
CA THR A 309 -0.51 20.66 -1.07
C THR A 309 -1.40 20.69 -2.32
N PRO A 310 -1.44 19.61 -3.12
CA PRO A 310 -2.34 19.51 -4.26
C PRO A 310 -3.82 19.66 -3.89
N GLY A 311 -4.59 20.36 -4.74
CA GLY A 311 -6.01 20.62 -4.51
C GLY A 311 -6.97 19.50 -4.93
N HIS A 312 -6.54 18.62 -5.83
CA HIS A 312 -7.45 17.66 -6.44
C HIS A 312 -7.80 16.51 -5.48
N ALA A 313 -9.07 16.09 -5.51
CA ALA A 313 -9.60 14.90 -4.82
C ALA A 313 -8.78 13.60 -4.97
N ALA A 314 -7.95 13.43 -6.00
CA ALA A 314 -7.06 12.27 -6.14
C ALA A 314 -5.93 12.27 -5.08
N PHE A 315 -5.59 13.44 -4.54
CA PHE A 315 -4.48 13.67 -3.62
C PHE A 315 -4.93 13.87 -2.17
N THR A 316 -5.97 13.16 -1.74
CA THR A 316 -6.49 13.19 -0.36
C THR A 316 -5.41 12.86 0.67
N GLU A 317 -4.61 11.81 0.44
CA GLU A 317 -3.55 11.40 1.39
C GLU A 317 -2.44 12.46 1.51
N MET A 318 -2.09 13.15 0.43
CA MET A 318 -1.11 14.24 0.48
C MET A 318 -1.61 15.40 1.34
N ARG A 319 -2.92 15.71 1.31
CA ARG A 319 -3.52 16.72 2.17
C ARG A 319 -3.52 16.28 3.64
N ALA A 320 -3.91 15.03 3.92
CA ALA A 320 -3.85 14.47 5.27
C ALA A 320 -2.42 14.51 5.84
N ARG A 321 -1.42 14.15 5.01
CA ARG A 321 0.00 14.23 5.35
C ARG A 321 0.44 15.66 5.65
N GLY A 322 0.07 16.62 4.80
CA GLY A 322 0.34 18.03 5.02
C GLY A 322 -0.18 18.51 6.37
N ALA A 323 -1.46 18.26 6.67
CA ALA A 323 -2.08 18.65 7.95
C ALA A 323 -1.34 18.06 9.16
N ASN A 324 -0.94 16.79 9.12
CA ASN A 324 -0.29 16.12 10.25
C ASN A 324 1.13 16.62 10.54
N ILE A 325 1.81 17.21 9.55
CA ILE A 325 3.21 17.65 9.69
C ILE A 325 3.29 19.13 10.13
N THR A 326 2.23 19.91 9.87
CA THR A 326 2.23 21.36 10.07
C THR A 326 1.67 21.81 11.40
N ASP A 327 2.08 23.01 11.81
CA ASP A 327 1.60 23.66 13.02
C ASP A 327 0.30 24.44 12.76
N ILE A 328 0.16 25.04 11.56
CA ILE A 328 -0.98 25.90 11.18
C ILE A 328 -1.46 25.51 9.78
N THR A 329 -2.78 25.47 9.58
CA THR A 329 -3.39 25.28 8.26
C THR A 329 -4.00 26.59 7.74
N VAL A 330 -3.57 27.03 6.55
CA VAL A 330 -4.22 28.13 5.83
C VAL A 330 -5.21 27.57 4.81
N LEU A 331 -6.49 27.83 5.03
CA LEU A 331 -7.57 27.42 4.13
C LEU A 331 -7.89 28.54 3.13
N VAL A 332 -7.57 28.32 1.86
CA VAL A 332 -7.83 29.27 0.78
C VAL A 332 -9.19 29.00 0.16
N VAL A 333 -10.08 29.98 0.26
CA VAL A 333 -11.44 29.92 -0.29
C VAL A 333 -11.67 31.10 -1.22
N ALA A 334 -12.11 30.84 -2.45
CA ALA A 334 -12.36 31.91 -3.40
C ALA A 334 -13.70 32.61 -3.11
N ALA A 335 -13.69 33.95 -3.13
CA ALA A 335 -14.86 34.77 -2.82
C ALA A 335 -15.97 34.73 -3.89
N ASP A 336 -15.66 34.28 -5.10
CA ASP A 336 -16.61 34.07 -6.20
C ASP A 336 -17.26 32.67 -6.16
N ASP A 337 -16.48 31.65 -5.80
CA ASP A 337 -16.93 30.24 -5.83
C ASP A 337 -17.58 29.80 -4.51
N GLY A 338 -17.03 30.21 -3.36
CA GLY A 338 -17.49 29.79 -2.03
C GLY A 338 -16.94 28.44 -1.56
N VAL A 339 -17.66 27.80 -0.64
CA VAL A 339 -17.23 26.53 -0.02
C VAL A 339 -17.60 25.35 -0.92
N MET A 340 -16.58 24.64 -1.41
CA MET A 340 -16.70 23.47 -2.28
C MET A 340 -16.42 22.16 -1.52
N PRO A 341 -16.80 20.98 -2.07
CA PRO A 341 -16.57 19.70 -1.39
C PRO A 341 -15.12 19.43 -0.98
N GLN A 342 -14.14 19.85 -1.78
CA GLN A 342 -12.71 19.71 -1.44
C GLN A 342 -12.28 20.67 -0.32
N THR A 343 -12.93 21.82 -0.20
CA THR A 343 -12.76 22.74 0.94
C THR A 343 -13.24 22.06 2.22
N VAL A 344 -14.42 21.43 2.19
CA VAL A 344 -14.95 20.67 3.35
C VAL A 344 -14.02 19.54 3.75
N GLU A 345 -13.48 18.81 2.77
CA GLU A 345 -12.51 17.76 3.03
C GLU A 345 -11.22 18.31 3.66
N ALA A 346 -10.71 19.45 3.18
CA ALA A 346 -9.55 20.11 3.79
C ALA A 346 -9.81 20.53 5.24
N ILE A 347 -11.00 21.04 5.55
CA ILE A 347 -11.42 21.37 6.92
C ILE A 347 -11.37 20.12 7.80
N HIS A 348 -11.90 18.99 7.33
CA HIS A 348 -11.87 17.74 8.09
C HIS A 348 -10.45 17.23 8.35
N HIS A 349 -9.53 17.34 7.38
CA HIS A 349 -8.13 16.95 7.58
C HIS A 349 -7.44 17.82 8.63
N ALA A 350 -7.61 19.14 8.55
CA ALA A 350 -7.05 20.07 9.52
C ALA A 350 -7.63 19.87 10.93
N GLN A 351 -8.94 19.63 11.04
CA GLN A 351 -9.60 19.32 12.32
C GLN A 351 -9.14 17.97 12.89
N ALA A 352 -8.97 16.95 12.05
CA ALA A 352 -8.47 15.64 12.47
C ALA A 352 -7.01 15.71 12.96
N ALA A 353 -6.19 16.56 12.34
CA ALA A 353 -4.82 16.84 12.76
C ALA A 353 -4.72 17.82 13.95
N GLN A 354 -5.84 18.38 14.40
CA GLN A 354 -5.91 19.38 15.48
C GLN A 354 -5.07 20.64 15.21
N THR A 355 -4.86 20.99 13.94
CA THR A 355 -4.14 22.22 13.57
C THR A 355 -5.08 23.42 13.54
N PRO A 356 -4.74 24.57 14.14
CA PRO A 356 -5.48 25.82 13.99
C PRO A 356 -5.62 26.21 12.52
N ILE A 357 -6.81 26.70 12.16
CA ILE A 357 -7.16 27.06 10.78
C ILE A 357 -7.20 28.59 10.66
N ILE A 358 -6.46 29.14 9.69
CA ILE A 358 -6.58 30.52 9.24
C ILE A 358 -7.27 30.52 7.88
N VAL A 359 -8.34 31.29 7.71
CA VAL A 359 -9.09 31.35 6.45
C VAL A 359 -8.59 32.53 5.61
N ALA A 360 -8.05 32.22 4.43
CA ALA A 360 -7.68 33.21 3.43
C ALA A 360 -8.78 33.30 2.36
N VAL A 361 -9.59 34.34 2.43
CA VAL A 361 -10.66 34.60 1.44
C VAL A 361 -10.04 35.28 0.22
N ASN A 362 -9.82 34.52 -0.85
CA ASN A 362 -9.08 34.94 -2.04
C ASN A 362 -9.99 35.49 -3.15
N LYS A 363 -9.39 36.08 -4.19
CA LYS A 363 -10.06 36.67 -5.37
C LYS A 363 -11.00 37.83 -5.07
N ILE A 364 -10.73 38.62 -4.02
CA ILE A 364 -11.52 39.83 -3.68
C ILE A 364 -11.48 40.92 -4.77
N ASP A 365 -10.58 40.78 -5.74
CA ASP A 365 -10.46 41.66 -6.90
C ASP A 365 -11.53 41.42 -7.97
N LYS A 366 -12.22 40.27 -7.95
CA LYS A 366 -13.26 39.98 -8.94
C LYS A 366 -14.54 40.77 -8.64
N PRO A 367 -15.24 41.29 -9.66
CA PRO A 367 -16.48 42.05 -9.46
C PRO A 367 -17.63 41.22 -8.86
N GLY A 368 -17.59 39.89 -8.98
CA GLY A 368 -18.54 38.97 -8.37
C GLY A 368 -18.12 38.43 -6.99
N ALA A 369 -17.04 38.94 -6.40
CA ALA A 369 -16.55 38.48 -5.11
C ALA A 369 -17.52 38.85 -3.98
N ASN A 370 -17.91 37.88 -3.17
CA ASN A 370 -18.70 38.08 -1.96
C ASN A 370 -18.04 37.40 -0.76
N PRO A 371 -17.13 38.08 -0.04
CA PRO A 371 -16.47 37.54 1.13
C PRO A 371 -17.43 37.17 2.26
N ASP A 372 -18.50 37.94 2.44
CA ASP A 372 -19.44 37.75 3.56
C ASP A 372 -20.22 36.43 3.39
N ARG A 373 -20.57 36.08 2.15
CA ARG A 373 -21.15 34.76 1.82
C ARG A 373 -20.22 33.62 2.20
N VAL A 374 -18.91 33.74 1.96
CA VAL A 374 -17.93 32.70 2.31
C VAL A 374 -17.89 32.51 3.83
N THR A 375 -17.91 33.60 4.58
CA THR A 375 -17.95 33.57 6.04
C THR A 375 -19.20 32.88 6.58
N GLU A 376 -20.38 33.18 6.02
CA GLU A 376 -21.64 32.50 6.37
C GLU A 376 -21.60 31.00 6.06
N GLU A 377 -21.00 30.60 4.94
CA GLU A 377 -20.88 29.19 4.56
C GLU A 377 -19.90 28.43 5.47
N LEU A 378 -18.77 29.03 5.85
CA LEU A 378 -17.76 28.42 6.73
C LEU A 378 -18.22 28.33 8.19
N ALA A 379 -19.06 29.26 8.66
CA ALA A 379 -19.66 29.20 9.98
C ALA A 379 -20.44 27.89 10.22
N LYS A 380 -21.03 27.30 9.17
CA LYS A 380 -21.72 25.99 9.24
C LYS A 380 -20.78 24.83 9.57
N TYR A 381 -19.48 25.00 9.33
CA TYR A 381 -18.43 24.02 9.63
C TYR A 381 -17.66 24.36 10.90
N ASN A 382 -18.24 25.21 11.75
CA ASN A 382 -17.67 25.65 13.03
C ASN A 382 -16.37 26.46 12.87
N LEU A 383 -16.21 27.15 11.73
CA LEU A 383 -15.17 28.15 11.51
C LEU A 383 -15.82 29.53 11.60
N ILE A 384 -15.80 30.09 12.81
CA ILE A 384 -16.49 31.34 13.14
C ILE A 384 -15.45 32.46 13.20
N PRO A 385 -15.64 33.59 12.50
CA PRO A 385 -14.69 34.70 12.52
C PRO A 385 -14.64 35.38 13.89
N GLU A 386 -13.51 36.01 14.22
CA GLU A 386 -13.32 36.81 15.44
C GLU A 386 -14.36 37.95 15.56
N ASP A 387 -14.74 38.57 14.44
CA ASP A 387 -15.77 39.62 14.38
C ASP A 387 -17.14 39.16 14.91
N TRP A 388 -17.41 37.84 14.86
CA TRP A 388 -18.66 37.24 15.36
C TRP A 388 -18.49 36.58 16.74
N GLY A 389 -17.34 36.81 17.38
CA GLY A 389 -16.98 36.19 18.66
C GLY A 389 -16.44 34.76 18.55
N GLY A 390 -15.98 34.36 17.36
CA GLY A 390 -15.28 33.09 17.15
C GLY A 390 -13.77 33.17 17.39
N ASP A 391 -13.07 32.09 17.05
CA ASP A 391 -11.63 31.88 17.23
C ASP A 391 -10.86 31.76 15.90
N THR A 392 -11.56 31.75 14.76
CA THR A 392 -10.94 31.56 13.46
C THR A 392 -10.57 32.91 12.85
N ILE A 393 -9.31 33.08 12.46
CA ILE A 393 -8.82 34.30 11.80
C ILE A 393 -9.24 34.28 10.32
N PHE A 394 -9.86 35.36 9.86
CA PHE A 394 -10.26 35.54 8.46
C PHE A 394 -9.49 36.70 7.82
N VAL A 395 -8.71 36.42 6.78
CA VAL A 395 -7.96 37.43 6.03
C VAL A 395 -8.48 37.52 4.60
N LYS A 396 -8.92 38.72 4.20
CA LYS A 396 -9.43 38.99 2.84
C LYS A 396 -8.26 39.37 1.94
N ILE A 397 -7.92 38.51 0.97
CA ILE A 397 -6.72 38.66 0.13
C ILE A 397 -7.01 38.67 -1.38
N SER A 398 -6.09 39.24 -2.15
CA SER A 398 -5.98 38.96 -3.58
C SER A 398 -4.58 38.46 -3.90
N ALA A 399 -4.44 37.15 -4.11
CA ALA A 399 -3.18 36.52 -4.48
C ALA A 399 -2.61 37.08 -5.80
N LYS A 400 -3.49 37.40 -6.76
CA LYS A 400 -3.10 37.93 -8.08
C LYS A 400 -2.45 39.32 -7.98
N PHE A 401 -3.06 40.22 -7.21
CA PHE A 401 -2.55 41.58 -7.05
C PHE A 401 -1.58 41.74 -5.87
N GLY A 402 -1.45 40.71 -5.03
CA GLY A 402 -0.66 40.77 -3.80
C GLY A 402 -1.29 41.64 -2.70
N LYS A 403 -2.62 41.80 -2.72
CA LYS A 403 -3.32 42.64 -1.73
C LYS A 403 -3.51 41.85 -0.43
N ASN A 404 -3.17 42.47 0.70
CA ASN A 404 -3.30 41.94 2.06
C ASN A 404 -2.51 40.64 2.31
N LEU A 405 -1.44 40.40 1.54
CA LEU A 405 -0.55 39.25 1.82
C LEU A 405 0.29 39.48 3.07
N ASP A 406 0.73 40.72 3.30
CA ASP A 406 1.48 41.10 4.52
C ASP A 406 0.61 40.85 5.77
N GLU A 407 -0.66 41.22 5.72
CA GLU A 407 -1.64 40.95 6.78
C GLU A 407 -1.81 39.46 7.05
N LEU A 408 -1.84 38.61 6.00
CA LEU A 408 -1.89 37.16 6.17
C LEU A 408 -0.63 36.63 6.87
N LEU A 409 0.55 37.14 6.51
CA LEU A 409 1.82 36.74 7.14
C LEU A 409 1.88 37.20 8.60
N ASP A 410 1.45 38.43 8.89
CA ASP A 410 1.36 38.95 10.26
C ASP A 410 0.45 38.07 11.14
N MET A 411 -0.71 37.66 10.61
CA MET A 411 -1.65 36.79 11.35
C MET A 411 -1.09 35.38 11.56
N ILE A 412 -0.34 34.83 10.58
CA ILE A 412 0.35 33.54 10.73
C ILE A 412 1.38 33.63 11.87
N LEU A 413 2.17 34.70 11.91
CA LEU A 413 3.17 34.91 12.96
C LEU A 413 2.52 35.10 14.32
N LEU A 414 1.44 35.87 14.41
CA LEU A 414 0.68 36.05 15.64
C LEU A 414 0.14 34.71 16.17
N GLN A 415 -0.43 33.88 15.28
CA GLN A 415 -0.91 32.56 15.64
C GLN A 415 0.24 31.64 16.11
N ALA A 416 1.41 31.73 15.49
CA ALA A 416 2.60 30.98 15.90
C ALA A 416 3.12 31.40 17.27
N GLU A 417 3.08 32.69 17.60
CA GLU A 417 3.43 33.21 18.93
C GLU A 417 2.45 32.71 19.99
N MET A 418 1.15 32.69 19.69
CA MET A 418 0.13 32.15 20.60
C MET A 418 0.29 30.65 20.88
N LEU A 419 0.77 29.89 19.89
CA LEU A 419 1.06 28.46 20.04
C LEU A 419 2.38 28.19 20.80
N GLU A 420 3.18 29.22 21.07
CA GLU A 420 4.51 29.12 21.67
C GLU A 420 5.40 28.03 21.04
N LEU A 421 5.48 28.02 19.70
CA LEU A 421 6.23 27.00 18.96
C LEU A 421 7.72 26.98 19.36
N LYS A 422 8.13 25.86 19.99
CA LYS A 422 9.49 25.63 20.49
C LYS A 422 10.09 24.35 19.91
N ALA A 423 11.41 24.32 19.79
CA ALA A 423 12.18 23.11 19.54
C ALA A 423 13.56 23.20 20.21
N ASN A 424 14.18 22.05 20.44
CA ASN A 424 15.56 21.97 20.89
C ASN A 424 16.48 21.74 19.68
N PRO A 425 17.36 22.68 19.30
CA PRO A 425 18.29 22.50 18.18
C PRO A 425 19.53 21.66 18.54
N GLU A 426 19.84 21.48 19.82
CA GLU A 426 21.06 20.81 20.29
C GLU A 426 20.95 19.28 20.32
N GLN A 427 19.74 18.74 20.21
CA GLN A 427 19.50 17.29 20.20
C GLN A 427 19.57 16.68 18.79
N ASN A 428 19.42 15.36 18.74
CA ASN A 428 19.42 14.61 17.50
C ASN A 428 18.22 14.99 16.64
N ALA A 429 18.42 15.04 15.32
CA ALA A 429 17.37 15.47 14.42
C ALA A 429 16.24 14.43 14.36
N ALA A 430 15.02 14.89 14.56
CA ALA A 430 13.80 14.12 14.36
C ALA A 430 12.81 14.91 13.52
N GLY A 431 12.07 14.21 12.66
CA GLY A 431 11.13 14.86 11.77
C GLY A 431 10.37 13.87 10.88
N SER A 432 9.80 14.38 9.81
CA SER A 432 8.94 13.61 8.91
C SER A 432 9.35 13.77 7.44
N VAL A 433 9.16 12.73 6.64
CA VAL A 433 9.33 12.76 5.19
C VAL A 433 8.15 13.48 4.56
N VAL A 434 8.42 14.53 3.80
CA VAL A 434 7.42 15.27 3.04
C VAL A 434 7.12 14.54 1.72
N GLU A 435 8.18 14.22 0.97
CA GLU A 435 8.10 13.51 -0.32
C GLU A 435 9.39 12.73 -0.59
N ALA A 436 9.32 11.68 -1.41
CA ALA A 436 10.48 10.87 -1.76
C ALA A 436 10.47 10.45 -3.23
N ARG A 437 11.66 10.36 -3.83
CA ARG A 437 11.87 10.01 -5.24
C ARG A 437 13.15 9.25 -5.50
N LEU A 438 13.21 8.60 -6.66
CA LEU A 438 14.40 7.92 -7.15
C LEU A 438 15.03 8.71 -8.30
N ASP A 439 16.22 9.27 -8.06
CA ASP A 439 16.95 10.06 -9.03
C ASP A 439 18.06 9.25 -9.73
N GLN A 440 18.19 9.45 -11.05
CA GLN A 440 19.22 8.80 -11.87
C GLN A 440 20.60 9.43 -11.61
N GLY A 441 21.29 8.89 -10.61
CA GLY A 441 22.68 9.24 -10.28
C GLY A 441 22.86 9.65 -8.82
N ARG A 442 21.85 10.28 -8.22
CA ARG A 442 21.85 10.60 -6.78
C ARG A 442 21.30 9.45 -5.92
N GLY A 443 20.54 8.53 -6.52
CA GLY A 443 19.94 7.39 -5.82
C GLY A 443 18.62 7.77 -5.15
N SER A 444 18.36 7.21 -3.96
CA SER A 444 17.20 7.58 -3.15
C SER A 444 17.35 9.01 -2.65
N VAL A 445 16.37 9.86 -2.99
CA VAL A 445 16.29 11.26 -2.60
C VAL A 445 15.00 11.45 -1.82
N ALA A 446 15.08 12.05 -0.63
CA ALA A 446 13.92 12.33 0.20
C ALA A 446 13.93 13.80 0.64
N THR A 447 12.80 14.48 0.50
CA THR A 447 12.56 15.79 1.09
C THR A 447 12.01 15.56 2.49
N VAL A 448 12.75 15.99 3.50
CA VAL A 448 12.39 15.83 4.91
C VAL A 448 12.19 17.19 5.56
N LEU A 449 11.28 17.26 6.53
CA LEU A 449 11.10 18.43 7.38
C LEU A 449 11.65 18.10 8.77
N VAL A 450 12.67 18.84 9.19
CA VAL A 450 13.23 18.73 10.54
C VAL A 450 12.26 19.37 11.52
N GLN A 451 11.76 18.64 12.51
CA GLN A 451 10.84 19.17 13.53
C GLN A 451 11.56 19.45 14.85
N GLN A 452 12.57 18.65 15.16
CA GLN A 452 13.40 18.75 16.35
C GLN A 452 14.87 18.47 16.01
N GLY A 453 15.79 19.00 16.81
CA GLY A 453 17.22 18.82 16.64
C GLY A 453 17.79 19.51 15.40
N THR A 454 19.06 19.28 15.14
CA THR A 454 19.74 19.79 13.94
C THR A 454 20.29 18.64 13.12
N LEU A 455 19.89 18.56 11.85
CA LEU A 455 20.36 17.53 10.93
C LEU A 455 21.66 17.97 10.27
N HIS A 456 22.66 17.09 10.21
CA HIS A 456 23.96 17.36 9.61
C HIS A 456 24.32 16.39 8.48
N VAL A 457 25.21 16.84 7.59
CA VAL A 457 25.78 15.96 6.58
C VAL A 457 26.69 14.93 7.25
N GLY A 458 26.37 13.66 7.08
CA GLY A 458 27.10 12.53 7.63
C GLY A 458 26.37 11.81 8.76
N ASP A 459 25.21 12.31 9.19
CA ASP A 459 24.43 11.71 10.26
C ASP A 459 23.86 10.34 9.84
N PRO A 460 23.92 9.33 10.71
CA PRO A 460 23.24 8.06 10.50
C PRO A 460 21.76 8.23 10.84
N ILE A 461 20.91 7.90 9.87
CA ILE A 461 19.48 8.20 9.92
C ILE A 461 18.68 6.93 9.66
N VAL A 462 17.59 6.77 10.41
CA VAL A 462 16.57 5.75 10.15
C VAL A 462 15.26 6.45 9.82
N VAL A 463 14.64 6.06 8.71
CA VAL A 463 13.44 6.69 8.15
C VAL A 463 12.41 5.59 7.90
N GLY A 464 11.32 5.56 8.66
CA GLY A 464 10.28 4.53 8.51
C GLY A 464 10.84 3.11 8.57
N ASN A 465 10.86 2.43 7.42
CA ASN A 465 11.40 1.06 7.26
C ASN A 465 12.77 0.99 6.56
N THR A 466 13.34 2.14 6.20
CA THR A 466 14.66 2.25 5.56
C THR A 466 15.66 2.93 6.48
N PHE A 467 16.94 2.85 6.12
CA PHE A 467 18.03 3.47 6.86
C PHE A 467 19.14 3.88 5.90
N GLY A 468 20.05 4.71 6.40
CA GLY A 468 21.21 5.12 5.64
C GLY A 468 22.05 6.14 6.37
N ARG A 469 22.82 6.88 5.58
CA ARG A 469 23.67 7.96 6.07
C ARG A 469 23.50 9.17 5.16
N VAL A 470 23.27 10.34 5.74
CA VAL A 470 23.07 11.57 4.98
C VAL A 470 24.36 11.90 4.20
N ARG A 471 24.34 11.76 2.87
CA ARG A 471 25.49 12.03 2.00
C ARG A 471 25.57 13.48 1.58
N THR A 472 24.43 14.05 1.23
CA THR A 472 24.30 15.44 0.80
C THR A 472 22.98 16.00 1.28
N MET A 473 22.99 17.28 1.62
CA MET A 473 21.78 18.05 1.91
C MET A 473 21.70 19.25 0.98
N THR A 474 20.52 19.48 0.42
CA THR A 474 20.21 20.63 -0.43
C THR A 474 18.93 21.30 0.03
N ASN A 475 18.91 22.63 0.05
CA ASN A 475 17.71 23.40 0.37
C ASN A 475 16.75 23.46 -0.84
N GLU A 476 15.59 24.11 -0.66
CA GLU A 476 14.54 24.29 -1.67
C GLU A 476 15.02 25.01 -2.95
N ASN A 477 16.09 25.80 -2.85
CA ASN A 477 16.72 26.51 -3.97
C ASN A 477 17.82 25.69 -4.67
N GLY A 478 18.01 24.42 -4.30
CA GLY A 478 19.03 23.53 -4.85
C GLY A 478 20.47 23.83 -4.38
N ARG A 479 20.64 24.70 -3.39
CA ARG A 479 21.95 25.02 -2.81
C ARG A 479 22.31 23.99 -1.75
N ARG A 480 23.57 23.57 -1.72
CA ARG A 480 24.07 22.63 -0.71
C ARG A 480 24.19 23.31 0.64
N ILE A 481 23.66 22.67 1.67
CA ILE A 481 23.75 23.10 3.08
C ILE A 481 24.45 22.03 3.91
N LYS A 482 25.03 22.42 5.05
CA LYS A 482 25.76 21.51 5.95
C LYS A 482 24.97 21.11 7.19
N GLU A 483 24.09 21.99 7.63
CA GLU A 483 23.24 21.87 8.80
C GLU A 483 21.81 22.32 8.41
N ALA A 484 20.81 21.68 8.99
CA ALA A 484 19.40 22.05 8.84
C ALA A 484 18.76 22.08 10.24
N THR A 485 18.32 23.25 10.66
CA THR A 485 17.72 23.52 11.98
C THR A 485 16.23 23.17 12.00
N PRO A 486 15.58 23.15 13.18
CA PRO A 486 14.14 22.89 13.27
C PRO A 486 13.29 23.78 12.34
N SER A 487 12.21 23.20 11.83
CA SER A 487 11.33 23.73 10.79
C SER A 487 11.98 23.95 9.41
N THR A 488 13.20 23.48 9.17
CA THR A 488 13.85 23.62 7.86
C THR A 488 13.53 22.43 6.95
N PRO A 489 12.96 22.66 5.74
CA PRO A 489 12.82 21.61 4.76
C PRO A 489 14.15 21.38 4.03
N VAL A 490 14.54 20.12 3.91
CA VAL A 490 15.83 19.75 3.29
C VAL A 490 15.70 18.49 2.45
N GLU A 491 16.28 18.52 1.26
CA GLU A 491 16.40 17.35 0.40
C GLU A 491 17.69 16.60 0.74
N ILE A 492 17.54 15.35 1.18
CA ILE A 492 18.63 14.46 1.61
C ILE A 492 18.86 13.32 0.62
N THR A 493 20.08 12.82 0.57
CA THR A 493 20.44 11.60 -0.18
C THR A 493 21.24 10.64 0.69
N GLY A 494 21.31 9.37 0.28
CA GLY A 494 22.12 8.34 0.95
C GLY A 494 21.35 7.31 1.76
N LEU A 495 20.02 7.28 1.61
CA LEU A 495 19.17 6.18 2.05
C LEU A 495 19.35 4.97 1.15
N ASN A 496 19.19 3.76 1.71
CA ASN A 496 19.32 2.52 0.95
C ASN A 496 18.15 2.31 -0.02
N GLU A 497 16.94 2.62 0.43
CA GLU A 497 15.70 2.53 -0.34
C GLU A 497 14.94 3.87 -0.30
N VAL A 498 13.94 4.02 -1.16
CA VAL A 498 13.04 5.19 -1.15
C VAL A 498 12.06 5.03 0.01
N PRO A 499 12.06 5.93 1.01
CA PRO A 499 11.12 5.85 2.14
C PRO A 499 9.68 6.12 1.68
N GLU A 500 8.71 5.76 2.52
CA GLU A 500 7.33 6.18 2.28
C GLU A 500 7.17 7.64 2.69
N ALA A 501 6.37 8.38 1.94
CA ALA A 501 6.13 9.77 2.25
C ALA A 501 5.16 9.87 3.44
N GLY A 502 5.51 10.68 4.44
CA GLY A 502 4.89 10.70 5.77
C GLY A 502 5.61 9.85 6.81
N ASP A 503 6.63 9.05 6.43
CA ASP A 503 7.44 8.31 7.39
C ASP A 503 8.16 9.26 8.35
N ARG A 504 8.22 8.88 9.62
CA ARG A 504 9.04 9.57 10.63
C ARG A 504 10.50 9.16 10.49
N PHE A 505 11.39 10.09 10.80
CA PHE A 505 12.82 9.82 10.90
C PHE A 505 13.40 10.26 12.24
N VAL A 506 14.45 9.56 12.64
CA VAL A 506 15.27 9.89 13.81
C VAL A 506 16.74 9.67 13.44
N VAL A 507 17.60 10.62 13.84
CA VAL A 507 19.05 10.51 13.77
C VAL A 507 19.58 9.82 15.02
N PHE A 508 20.59 8.98 14.83
CA PHE A 508 21.27 8.27 15.91
C PHE A 508 22.69 8.80 16.07
N ASP A 509 23.29 8.57 17.24
CA ASP A 509 24.69 8.92 17.48
C ASP A 509 25.66 8.03 16.68
N ASP A 510 25.29 6.75 16.52
CA ASP A 510 26.15 5.70 15.96
C ASP A 510 25.54 5.03 14.72
N GLU A 511 26.36 4.86 13.68
CA GLU A 511 25.94 4.17 12.46
C GLU A 511 25.57 2.68 12.69
N LYS A 512 26.15 2.07 13.73
CA LYS A 512 25.87 0.67 14.07
C LYS A 512 24.47 0.49 14.66
N THR A 513 24.05 1.41 15.54
CA THR A 513 22.73 1.34 16.19
C THR A 513 21.65 1.68 15.17
N ALA A 514 21.84 2.72 14.37
CA ALA A 514 20.94 3.07 13.26
C ALA A 514 20.73 1.90 12.28
N ARG A 515 21.82 1.25 11.86
CA ARG A 515 21.75 0.09 10.96
C ARG A 515 20.99 -1.08 11.60
N ALA A 516 21.30 -1.41 12.85
CA ALA A 516 20.62 -2.52 13.54
C ALA A 516 19.11 -2.26 13.68
N ALA A 517 18.73 -1.05 14.07
CA ALA A 517 17.33 -0.63 14.17
C ALA A 517 16.62 -0.67 12.80
N GLY A 518 17.24 -0.13 11.77
CA GLY A 518 16.71 -0.14 10.40
C GLY A 518 16.53 -1.54 9.82
N GLU A 519 17.52 -2.42 9.97
CA GLU A 519 17.44 -3.82 9.49
C GLU A 519 16.34 -4.61 10.20
N GLU A 520 16.20 -4.40 11.52
CA GLU A 520 15.14 -5.04 12.28
C GLU A 520 13.74 -4.56 11.85
N ARG A 521 13.55 -3.26 11.62
CA ARG A 521 12.28 -2.70 11.13
C ARG A 521 11.96 -3.18 9.72
N ALA A 522 12.91 -3.14 8.79
CA ALA A 522 12.73 -3.65 7.43
C ALA A 522 12.27 -5.12 7.46
N LYS A 523 12.88 -5.94 8.32
CA LYS A 523 12.47 -7.34 8.51
C LYS A 523 11.06 -7.48 9.10
N ARG A 524 10.75 -6.73 10.17
CA ARG A 524 9.40 -6.73 10.79
C ARG A 524 8.33 -6.29 9.80
N ALA A 525 8.62 -5.31 8.93
CA ALA A 525 7.73 -4.86 7.87
C ALA A 525 7.47 -5.97 6.83
N MET A 526 8.52 -6.63 6.33
CA MET A 526 8.38 -7.77 5.41
C MET A 526 7.57 -8.93 6.02
N ASP A 527 7.79 -9.25 7.30
CA ASP A 527 7.04 -10.30 7.99
C ASP A 527 5.55 -9.91 8.14
N LYS A 528 5.26 -8.65 8.42
CA LYS A 528 3.89 -8.11 8.51
C LYS A 528 3.17 -8.14 7.16
N GLU A 529 3.86 -7.84 6.06
CA GLU A 529 3.29 -7.96 4.71
C GLU A 529 2.97 -9.42 4.36
N ARG A 530 3.89 -10.34 4.65
CA ARG A 530 3.66 -11.78 4.44
C ARG A 530 2.45 -12.28 5.23
N GLN A 531 2.29 -11.84 6.48
CA GLN A 531 1.12 -12.20 7.30
C GLN A 531 -0.19 -11.70 6.68
N LYS A 532 -0.26 -10.46 6.16
CA LYS A 532 -1.47 -9.91 5.51
C LYS A 532 -1.95 -10.74 4.31
N THR A 533 -1.03 -11.40 3.59
CA THR A 533 -1.39 -12.27 2.44
C THR A 533 -1.85 -13.66 2.85
N SER A 534 -1.53 -14.08 4.08
CA SER A 534 -1.53 -15.50 4.43
C SER A 534 -2.83 -16.04 5.01
N HIS A 535 -3.83 -15.20 5.30
CA HIS A 535 -5.09 -15.76 5.73
C HIS A 535 -6.35 -15.41 4.92
N VAL A 536 -6.98 -16.52 4.57
CA VAL A 536 -7.92 -16.73 3.50
C VAL A 536 -9.14 -17.22 4.23
N THR A 537 -10.05 -16.29 4.54
CA THR A 537 -11.35 -16.64 5.11
C THR A 537 -12.26 -17.18 4.00
N LEU A 538 -13.28 -17.96 4.36
CA LEU A 538 -14.28 -18.44 3.39
C LEU A 538 -14.96 -17.27 2.65
N ASP A 539 -15.21 -16.16 3.35
CA ASP A 539 -15.76 -14.93 2.74
C ASP A 539 -14.78 -14.31 1.73
N ASN A 540 -13.48 -14.30 2.03
CA ASN A 540 -12.45 -13.86 1.08
C ASN A 540 -12.37 -14.80 -0.13
N LEU A 541 -12.56 -16.12 0.04
CA LEU A 541 -12.61 -17.06 -1.09
C LEU A 541 -13.81 -16.81 -1.98
N PHE A 542 -15.01 -16.61 -1.43
CA PHE A 542 -16.20 -16.28 -2.23
C PHE A 542 -16.04 -14.94 -2.96
N ALA A 543 -15.47 -13.93 -2.30
CA ALA A 543 -15.15 -12.66 -2.95
C ALA A 543 -14.10 -12.82 -4.05
N THR A 544 -13.09 -13.68 -3.85
CA THR A 544 -12.03 -13.96 -4.84
C THR A 544 -12.54 -14.77 -6.03
N MET A 545 -13.46 -15.72 -5.80
CA MET A 545 -14.11 -16.47 -6.88
C MET A 545 -15.05 -15.57 -7.70
N LYS A 546 -15.82 -14.67 -7.07
CA LYS A 546 -16.59 -13.65 -7.79
C LYS A 546 -15.68 -12.69 -8.56
N LYS A 547 -14.52 -12.31 -8.00
CA LYS A 547 -13.51 -11.51 -8.70
C LYS A 547 -12.99 -12.20 -9.96
N GLY A 548 -12.85 -13.54 -9.95
CA GLY A 548 -12.47 -14.30 -11.14
C GLY A 548 -13.53 -14.32 -12.26
N GLN A 549 -14.77 -13.91 -11.99
CA GLN A 549 -15.80 -13.76 -13.02
C GLN A 549 -15.76 -12.39 -13.71
N MET A 550 -15.13 -11.38 -13.09
CA MET A 550 -14.96 -10.06 -13.70
C MET A 550 -13.68 -10.02 -14.53
N LYS A 551 -13.73 -9.37 -15.70
CA LYS A 551 -12.52 -9.11 -16.47
C LYS A 551 -11.61 -8.18 -15.66
N THR A 552 -10.31 -8.43 -15.70
CA THR A 552 -9.32 -7.60 -15.01
C THR A 552 -8.44 -6.91 -16.04
N LEU A 553 -8.17 -5.64 -15.81
CA LEU A 553 -7.16 -4.88 -16.54
C LEU A 553 -5.90 -4.81 -15.66
N PRO A 554 -4.89 -5.66 -15.92
CA PRO A 554 -3.64 -5.63 -15.16
C PRO A 554 -2.81 -4.39 -15.54
N ILE A 555 -2.38 -3.64 -14.52
CA ILE A 555 -1.65 -2.39 -14.68
C ILE A 555 -0.38 -2.40 -13.82
N ILE A 556 0.71 -1.88 -14.38
CA ILE A 556 1.94 -1.52 -13.66
C ILE A 556 2.05 0.00 -13.63
N ILE A 557 2.26 0.56 -12.45
CA ILE A 557 2.36 2.01 -12.24
C ILE A 557 3.81 2.40 -11.95
N LYS A 558 4.32 3.37 -12.69
CA LYS A 558 5.60 4.05 -12.41
C LYS A 558 5.38 5.54 -12.34
N ALA A 559 5.83 6.18 -11.27
CA ALA A 559 5.81 7.63 -11.17
C ALA A 559 7.16 8.19 -10.71
N ASP A 560 7.31 9.50 -10.81
CA ASP A 560 8.50 10.26 -10.43
C ASP A 560 8.68 10.36 -8.91
N VAL A 561 7.59 10.56 -8.18
CA VAL A 561 7.55 10.67 -6.71
C VAL A 561 6.60 9.65 -6.09
N GLN A 562 6.83 9.31 -4.81
CA GLN A 562 6.05 8.31 -4.09
C GLN A 562 4.58 8.71 -3.95
N GLY A 563 4.29 9.97 -3.65
CA GLY A 563 2.93 10.45 -3.51
C GLY A 563 2.09 10.31 -4.80
N SER A 564 2.70 10.50 -5.97
CA SER A 564 2.03 10.33 -7.27
C SER A 564 1.65 8.87 -7.53
N VAL A 565 2.51 7.92 -7.15
CA VAL A 565 2.19 6.48 -7.25
C VAL A 565 0.96 6.15 -6.41
N GLU A 566 0.93 6.63 -5.17
CA GLU A 566 -0.19 6.39 -4.25
C GLU A 566 -1.49 7.01 -4.76
N ALA A 567 -1.45 8.28 -5.16
CA ALA A 567 -2.63 8.99 -5.67
C ALA A 567 -3.21 8.33 -6.92
N LEU A 568 -2.35 7.93 -7.87
CA LEU A 568 -2.78 7.25 -9.08
C LEU A 568 -3.33 5.85 -8.76
N SER A 569 -2.66 5.09 -7.90
CA SER A 569 -3.11 3.75 -7.47
C SER A 569 -4.50 3.78 -6.84
N GLN A 570 -4.73 4.71 -5.90
CA GLN A 570 -6.03 4.88 -5.26
C GLN A 570 -7.10 5.36 -6.25
N SER A 571 -6.75 6.27 -7.16
CA SER A 571 -7.70 6.82 -8.13
C SER A 571 -8.13 5.77 -9.14
N LEU A 572 -7.19 4.99 -9.68
CA LEU A 572 -7.49 3.89 -10.60
C LEU A 572 -8.32 2.78 -9.93
N GLN A 573 -8.11 2.51 -8.65
CA GLN A 573 -8.94 1.54 -7.90
C GLN A 573 -10.37 2.05 -7.62
N LYS A 574 -10.59 3.37 -7.61
CA LYS A 574 -11.92 3.97 -7.42
C LYS A 574 -12.77 3.94 -8.70
N ILE A 575 -12.16 3.73 -9.87
CA ILE A 575 -12.89 3.59 -11.15
C ILE A 575 -13.84 2.39 -11.05
N LYS A 576 -15.12 2.65 -11.29
CA LYS A 576 -16.17 1.63 -11.29
C LYS A 576 -16.75 1.49 -12.68
N VAL A 577 -16.32 0.44 -13.38
CA VAL A 577 -16.93 0.01 -14.64
C VAL A 577 -17.55 -1.36 -14.40
N ASP A 578 -18.83 -1.52 -14.69
CA ASP A 578 -19.54 -2.77 -14.44
C ASP A 578 -18.98 -3.90 -15.32
N GLY A 579 -18.42 -4.94 -14.69
CA GLY A 579 -17.87 -6.12 -15.36
C GLY A 579 -16.35 -6.12 -15.60
N VAL A 580 -15.67 -4.98 -15.38
CA VAL A 580 -14.20 -4.86 -15.48
C VAL A 580 -13.65 -4.18 -14.23
N ARG A 581 -12.53 -4.67 -13.68
CA ARG A 581 -11.80 -3.93 -12.63
C ARG A 581 -10.33 -3.75 -12.98
N VAL A 582 -9.74 -2.69 -12.45
CA VAL A 582 -8.29 -2.51 -12.45
C VAL A 582 -7.65 -3.45 -11.44
N ASP A 583 -6.56 -4.11 -11.86
CA ASP A 583 -5.68 -4.90 -10.99
C ASP A 583 -4.26 -4.36 -11.04
N ILE A 584 -3.78 -3.79 -9.94
CA ILE A 584 -2.45 -3.17 -9.87
C ILE A 584 -1.45 -4.25 -9.45
N ILE A 585 -0.61 -4.68 -10.39
CA ILE A 585 0.35 -5.77 -10.19
C ILE A 585 1.60 -5.26 -9.47
N HIS A 586 2.09 -4.11 -9.90
CA HIS A 586 3.29 -3.52 -9.36
C HIS A 586 3.21 -2.00 -9.43
N GLN A 587 3.67 -1.35 -8.37
CA GLN A 587 3.74 0.10 -8.28
C GLN A 587 5.09 0.46 -7.68
N ALA A 588 5.80 1.40 -8.29
CA ALA A 588 7.13 1.81 -7.83
C ALA A 588 7.50 3.19 -8.36
N VAL A 589 8.51 3.79 -7.72
CA VAL A 589 9.02 5.11 -8.09
C VAL A 589 10.23 4.97 -9.02
N GLY A 590 10.36 5.90 -9.95
CA GLY A 590 11.47 6.03 -10.89
C GLY A 590 11.12 5.66 -12.33
N ALA A 591 12.12 5.80 -13.20
CA ALA A 591 12.00 5.52 -14.63
C ALA A 591 11.63 4.06 -14.92
N ILE A 592 10.90 3.84 -16.03
CA ILE A 592 10.49 2.49 -16.46
C ILE A 592 11.73 1.72 -16.94
N ASN A 593 11.99 0.57 -16.32
CA ASN A 593 13.17 -0.26 -16.54
C ASN A 593 12.82 -1.56 -17.30
N GLN A 594 13.86 -2.36 -17.59
CA GLN A 594 13.69 -3.64 -18.30
C GLN A 594 12.85 -4.64 -17.50
N SER A 595 13.05 -4.71 -16.19
CA SER A 595 12.32 -5.62 -15.30
C SER A 595 10.81 -5.36 -15.32
N ASP A 596 10.42 -4.09 -15.40
CA ASP A 596 9.02 -3.67 -15.48
C ASP A 596 8.37 -4.17 -16.78
N VAL A 597 9.10 -4.06 -17.90
CA VAL A 597 8.65 -4.57 -19.21
C VAL A 597 8.55 -6.09 -19.20
N THR A 598 9.52 -6.80 -18.62
CA THR A 598 9.43 -8.28 -18.50
C THR A 598 8.29 -8.73 -17.60
N LEU A 599 7.98 -7.96 -16.54
CA LEU A 599 6.84 -8.23 -15.67
C LEU A 599 5.51 -7.98 -16.40
N ALA A 600 5.43 -6.91 -17.18
CA ALA A 600 4.30 -6.60 -18.04
C ALA A 600 4.05 -7.72 -19.06
N GLU A 601 5.11 -8.24 -19.69
CA GLU A 601 5.02 -9.37 -20.62
C GLU A 601 4.43 -10.62 -19.95
N ALA A 602 4.96 -10.99 -18.78
CA ALA A 602 4.53 -12.19 -18.07
C ALA A 602 3.08 -12.12 -17.55
N SER A 603 2.59 -10.90 -17.29
CA SER A 603 1.26 -10.66 -16.73
C SER A 603 0.26 -10.05 -17.71
N ASN A 604 0.69 -9.82 -18.96
CA ASN A 604 -0.05 -9.10 -19.99
C ASN A 604 -0.58 -7.73 -19.52
N ALA A 605 0.24 -7.01 -18.76
CA ALA A 605 -0.11 -5.74 -18.12
C ALA A 605 0.25 -4.53 -18.97
N VAL A 606 -0.55 -3.46 -18.84
CA VAL A 606 -0.24 -2.15 -19.41
C VAL A 606 0.63 -1.36 -18.42
N ILE A 607 1.67 -0.68 -18.92
CA ILE A 607 2.52 0.16 -18.09
C ILE A 607 2.05 1.61 -18.17
N ILE A 608 1.67 2.18 -17.03
CA ILE A 608 1.33 3.60 -16.88
C ILE A 608 2.51 4.32 -16.23
N GLY A 609 3.14 5.21 -17.00
CA GLY A 609 4.22 6.09 -16.56
C GLY A 609 3.70 7.50 -16.28
N PHE A 610 3.84 7.98 -15.05
CA PHE A 610 3.44 9.31 -14.62
C PHE A 610 4.65 10.20 -14.38
N ASN A 611 4.81 11.25 -15.21
CA ASN A 611 5.98 12.15 -15.23
C ASN A 611 7.36 11.43 -15.33
N VAL A 612 7.37 10.18 -15.77
CA VAL A 612 8.58 9.37 -15.98
C VAL A 612 8.73 9.00 -17.44
N ARG A 613 9.95 8.61 -17.82
CA ARG A 613 10.26 8.11 -19.15
C ARG A 613 10.83 6.69 -19.06
N PRO A 614 10.61 5.86 -20.09
CA PRO A 614 11.30 4.58 -20.19
C PRO A 614 12.77 4.78 -20.53
N THR A 615 13.60 3.91 -19.95
CA THR A 615 15.00 3.79 -20.36
C THR A 615 15.09 3.32 -21.81
N ALA A 616 16.20 3.63 -22.50
CA ALA A 616 16.38 3.26 -23.91
C ALA A 616 16.20 1.75 -24.15
N VAL A 617 16.74 0.92 -23.23
CA VAL A 617 16.62 -0.55 -23.29
C VAL A 617 15.18 -0.99 -23.06
N ALA A 618 14.48 -0.42 -22.08
CA ALA A 618 13.08 -0.74 -21.80
C ALA A 618 12.17 -0.41 -22.99
N LYS A 619 12.39 0.74 -23.65
CA LYS A 619 11.62 1.15 -24.82
C LYS A 619 11.77 0.15 -25.97
N THR A 620 13.00 -0.22 -26.32
CA THR A 620 13.24 -1.19 -27.40
C THR A 620 12.63 -2.56 -27.10
N LEU A 621 12.66 -2.99 -25.83
CA LEU A 621 12.05 -4.26 -25.41
C LEU A 621 10.52 -4.22 -25.45
N ALA A 622 9.93 -3.09 -25.05
CA ALA A 622 8.48 -2.92 -25.11
C ALA A 622 7.98 -2.92 -26.57
N ASP A 623 8.72 -2.23 -27.47
CA ASP A 623 8.43 -2.23 -28.90
C ASP A 623 8.55 -3.63 -29.52
N SER A 624 9.55 -4.44 -29.09
CA SER A 624 9.72 -5.80 -29.61
C SER A 624 8.65 -6.78 -29.12
N ASN A 625 8.22 -6.61 -27.86
CA ASN A 625 7.27 -7.52 -27.21
C ASN A 625 5.82 -7.02 -27.32
N SER A 626 5.59 -5.92 -28.06
CA SER A 626 4.27 -5.29 -28.24
C SER A 626 3.58 -4.94 -26.92
N ILE A 627 4.34 -4.39 -25.97
CA ILE A 627 3.86 -3.99 -24.64
C ILE A 627 3.52 -2.50 -24.68
N ASP A 628 2.29 -2.17 -24.30
CA ASP A 628 1.82 -0.78 -24.22
C ASP A 628 2.45 -0.03 -23.03
N ILE A 629 3.15 1.06 -23.34
CA ILE A 629 3.62 2.04 -22.37
C ILE A 629 2.85 3.35 -22.60
N ARG A 630 2.00 3.74 -21.65
CA ARG A 630 1.26 5.01 -21.67
C ARG A 630 1.91 6.01 -20.72
N LEU A 631 2.24 7.19 -21.25
CA LEU A 631 2.95 8.23 -20.52
C LEU A 631 2.04 9.43 -20.30
N HIS A 632 1.85 9.80 -19.05
CA HIS A 632 0.97 10.89 -18.65
C HIS A 632 1.73 11.92 -17.81
N ARG A 633 1.24 13.16 -17.87
CA ARG A 633 1.71 14.28 -17.04
C ARG A 633 0.61 14.89 -16.18
N VAL A 634 -0.64 14.56 -16.50
CA VAL A 634 -1.83 15.02 -15.78
C VAL A 634 -2.59 13.77 -15.37
N ILE A 635 -2.95 13.71 -14.08
CA ILE A 635 -3.57 12.51 -13.50
C ILE A 635 -4.93 12.17 -14.12
N TYR A 636 -5.68 13.19 -14.57
CA TYR A 636 -6.97 13.03 -15.24
C TYR A 636 -6.87 12.24 -16.54
N ASP A 637 -5.92 12.61 -17.40
CA ASP A 637 -5.71 11.94 -18.68
C ASP A 637 -5.41 10.44 -18.48
N ALA A 638 -4.67 10.11 -17.41
CA ALA A 638 -4.37 8.72 -17.06
C ALA A 638 -5.62 7.96 -16.58
N ILE A 639 -6.46 8.60 -15.77
CA ILE A 639 -7.70 8.01 -15.27
C ILE A 639 -8.70 7.78 -16.42
N GLU A 640 -8.87 8.79 -17.29
CA GLU A 640 -9.79 8.74 -18.44
C GLU A 640 -9.34 7.67 -19.45
N GLU A 641 -8.06 7.62 -19.81
CA GLU A 641 -7.57 6.60 -20.75
C GLU A 641 -7.73 5.18 -20.19
N VAL A 642 -7.51 4.97 -18.88
CA VAL A 642 -7.77 3.68 -18.25
C VAL A 642 -9.27 3.35 -18.20
N GLU A 643 -10.13 4.32 -17.90
CA GLU A 643 -11.58 4.13 -17.92
C GLU A 643 -12.09 3.75 -19.32
N ASP A 644 -11.59 4.41 -20.36
CA ASP A 644 -11.91 4.10 -21.75
C ASP A 644 -11.39 2.73 -22.18
N ALA A 645 -10.18 2.35 -21.75
CA ALA A 645 -9.65 1.01 -21.96
C ALA A 645 -10.54 -0.06 -21.30
N MET A 646 -11.03 0.21 -20.08
CA MET A 646 -11.97 -0.69 -19.39
C MET A 646 -13.30 -0.80 -20.12
N LYS A 647 -13.86 0.30 -20.63
CA LYS A 647 -15.10 0.29 -21.44
C LYS A 647 -14.90 -0.50 -22.74
N GLY A 648 -13.74 -0.37 -23.38
CA GLY A 648 -13.40 -1.14 -24.59
C GLY A 648 -13.31 -2.66 -24.37
N MET A 649 -13.12 -3.12 -23.13
CA MET A 649 -13.11 -4.54 -22.78
C MET A 649 -14.52 -5.12 -22.56
N LEU A 650 -15.55 -4.27 -22.47
CA LEU A 650 -16.92 -4.69 -22.29
C LEU A 650 -17.47 -5.31 -23.56
N GLU A 651 -18.22 -6.39 -23.39
CA GLU A 651 -18.97 -6.97 -24.49
C GLU A 651 -20.18 -6.09 -24.80
N PRO A 652 -20.49 -5.88 -26.10
CA PRO A 652 -21.64 -5.07 -26.48
C PRO A 652 -22.94 -5.71 -25.99
N VAL A 653 -23.86 -4.88 -25.50
CA VAL A 653 -25.15 -5.35 -24.98
C VAL A 653 -26.15 -5.41 -26.13
N TYR A 654 -26.77 -6.57 -26.32
CA TYR A 654 -27.81 -6.75 -27.33
C TYR A 654 -29.17 -6.34 -26.77
N LYS A 655 -29.83 -5.38 -27.40
CA LYS A 655 -31.21 -5.01 -27.08
C LYS A 655 -32.16 -5.55 -28.14
N GLU A 656 -33.27 -6.10 -27.69
CA GLU A 656 -34.37 -6.51 -28.58
C GLU A 656 -35.01 -5.28 -29.23
N GLU A 657 -35.01 -5.24 -30.55
CA GLU A 657 -35.76 -4.27 -31.36
C GLU A 657 -36.84 -5.03 -32.13
N THR A 658 -38.10 -4.77 -31.81
CA THR A 658 -39.24 -5.32 -32.57
C THR A 658 -39.27 -4.66 -33.95
N ILE A 659 -39.14 -5.47 -35.00
CA ILE A 659 -39.05 -4.99 -36.39
C ILE A 659 -40.42 -4.94 -37.08
N GLY A 660 -41.37 -5.77 -36.65
CA GLY A 660 -42.72 -5.78 -37.20
C GLY A 660 -43.62 -6.87 -36.61
N GLN A 661 -44.92 -6.76 -36.87
CA GLN A 661 -45.94 -7.70 -36.40
C GLN A 661 -46.78 -8.24 -37.57
N VAL A 662 -47.16 -9.51 -37.51
CA VAL A 662 -48.04 -10.18 -38.46
C VAL A 662 -49.24 -10.74 -37.74
N GLU A 663 -50.43 -10.43 -38.22
CA GLU A 663 -51.66 -11.06 -37.75
C GLU A 663 -51.98 -12.26 -38.63
N VAL A 664 -52.11 -13.44 -38.02
CA VAL A 664 -52.42 -14.70 -38.71
C VAL A 664 -53.89 -14.74 -39.07
N ARG A 665 -54.20 -14.80 -40.37
CA ARG A 665 -55.58 -14.82 -40.87
C ARG A 665 -56.03 -16.22 -41.28
N GLN A 666 -55.12 -17.01 -41.82
CA GLN A 666 -55.41 -18.36 -42.31
C GLN A 666 -54.21 -19.27 -42.09
N ILE A 667 -54.47 -20.55 -41.86
CA ILE A 667 -53.42 -21.57 -41.68
C ILE A 667 -53.47 -22.61 -42.80
N TYR A 668 -52.31 -22.96 -43.34
CA TYR A 668 -52.15 -23.99 -44.36
C TYR A 668 -51.24 -25.09 -43.83
N LYS A 669 -51.71 -26.35 -43.86
CA LYS A 669 -50.91 -27.49 -43.40
C LYS A 669 -50.24 -28.17 -44.58
N ALA A 670 -48.90 -28.21 -44.59
CA ALA A 670 -48.13 -28.86 -45.64
C ALA A 670 -47.25 -29.98 -45.06
N SER A 671 -47.41 -31.21 -45.58
CA SER A 671 -46.83 -32.44 -45.00
C SER A 671 -45.30 -32.46 -44.87
N LYS A 672 -44.56 -31.64 -45.63
CA LYS A 672 -43.09 -31.55 -45.60
C LYS A 672 -42.53 -30.31 -44.90
N ILE A 673 -43.35 -29.27 -44.69
CA ILE A 673 -42.89 -27.92 -44.32
C ILE A 673 -43.49 -27.49 -42.97
N GLY A 674 -44.57 -28.13 -42.50
CA GLY A 674 -45.25 -27.82 -41.25
C GLY A 674 -46.47 -26.93 -41.45
N THR A 675 -46.90 -26.24 -40.38
CA THR A 675 -47.99 -25.27 -40.42
C THR A 675 -47.49 -23.93 -40.98
N ILE A 676 -48.01 -23.53 -42.13
CA ILE A 676 -47.75 -22.23 -42.76
C ILE A 676 -48.84 -21.26 -42.30
N ALA A 677 -48.43 -20.19 -41.63
CA ALA A 677 -49.29 -19.09 -41.24
C ALA A 677 -49.38 -18.09 -42.39
N GLY A 678 -50.57 -17.96 -42.98
CA GLY A 678 -50.92 -16.90 -43.91
C GLY A 678 -51.43 -15.70 -43.13
N GLY A 679 -50.70 -14.59 -43.19
CA GLY A 679 -51.00 -13.40 -42.40
C GLY A 679 -50.67 -12.11 -43.12
N MET A 680 -51.14 -11.00 -42.56
CA MET A 680 -50.87 -9.65 -43.06
C MET A 680 -49.95 -8.92 -42.08
N VAL A 681 -48.93 -8.24 -42.59
CA VAL A 681 -48.05 -7.41 -41.77
C VAL A 681 -48.82 -6.18 -41.30
N THR A 682 -49.14 -6.11 -40.01
CA THR A 682 -49.93 -5.03 -39.40
C THR A 682 -49.07 -3.82 -39.09
N SER A 683 -47.82 -4.03 -38.69
CA SER A 683 -46.87 -2.97 -38.36
C SER A 683 -45.44 -3.34 -38.75
N GLY A 684 -44.64 -2.34 -39.13
CA GLY A 684 -43.22 -2.51 -39.43
C GLY A 684 -42.93 -3.36 -40.67
N LYS A 685 -41.91 -4.22 -40.57
CA LYS A 685 -41.51 -5.15 -41.63
C LYS A 685 -40.99 -6.46 -41.05
N ILE A 686 -41.18 -7.54 -41.78
CA ILE A 686 -40.69 -8.87 -41.40
C ILE A 686 -39.53 -9.21 -42.33
N THR A 687 -38.37 -9.50 -41.74
CA THR A 687 -37.19 -9.97 -42.48
C THR A 687 -37.02 -11.47 -42.27
N ARG A 688 -36.48 -12.16 -43.26
CA ARG A 688 -36.25 -13.62 -43.20
C ARG A 688 -35.38 -14.06 -42.02
N ASP A 689 -34.39 -13.24 -41.65
CA ASP A 689 -33.42 -13.56 -40.59
C ASP A 689 -33.86 -13.09 -39.18
N ALA A 690 -35.15 -12.81 -39.00
CA ALA A 690 -35.67 -12.32 -37.73
C ALA A 690 -36.02 -13.47 -36.78
N LYS A 691 -35.88 -13.20 -35.47
CA LYS A 691 -36.50 -14.04 -34.44
C LYS A 691 -37.96 -13.66 -34.30
N VAL A 692 -38.79 -14.62 -33.92
CA VAL A 692 -40.24 -14.43 -33.81
C VAL A 692 -40.78 -14.87 -32.47
N ARG A 693 -41.79 -14.16 -31.99
CA ARG A 693 -42.61 -14.54 -30.83
C ARG A 693 -44.05 -14.68 -31.27
N LEU A 694 -44.64 -15.83 -30.98
CA LEU A 694 -46.07 -16.06 -31.18
C LEU A 694 -46.81 -15.57 -29.94
N VAL A 695 -47.71 -14.61 -30.12
CA VAL A 695 -48.54 -14.00 -29.08
C VAL A 695 -49.99 -14.35 -29.33
N ARG A 696 -50.65 -14.90 -28.31
CA ARG A 696 -52.08 -15.25 -28.32
C ARG A 696 -52.74 -14.62 -27.11
N ASP A 697 -53.79 -13.84 -27.32
CA ASP A 697 -54.52 -13.13 -26.26
C ASP A 697 -53.62 -12.28 -25.34
N GLY A 698 -52.53 -11.72 -25.90
CA GLY A 698 -51.56 -10.90 -25.16
C GLY A 698 -50.49 -11.70 -24.38
N VAL A 699 -50.45 -13.03 -24.51
CA VAL A 699 -49.45 -13.90 -23.86
C VAL A 699 -48.51 -14.50 -24.90
N VAL A 700 -47.20 -14.46 -24.63
CA VAL A 700 -46.18 -15.12 -25.47
C VAL A 700 -46.29 -16.64 -25.29
N ILE A 701 -46.70 -17.33 -26.35
CA ILE A 701 -46.88 -18.78 -26.38
C ILE A 701 -45.59 -19.49 -26.78
N TYR A 702 -44.83 -18.89 -27.70
CA TYR A 702 -43.61 -19.49 -28.22
C TYR A 702 -42.63 -18.42 -28.69
N GLU A 703 -41.34 -18.66 -28.49
CA GLU A 703 -40.24 -17.86 -29.01
C GLU A 703 -39.31 -18.76 -29.83
N GLY A 704 -38.95 -18.32 -31.04
CA GLY A 704 -38.10 -19.11 -31.92
C GLY A 704 -37.59 -18.31 -33.12
N GLU A 705 -37.06 -19.04 -34.10
CA GLU A 705 -36.57 -18.45 -35.36
C GLU A 705 -37.60 -18.62 -36.48
N LEU A 706 -37.57 -17.70 -37.45
CA LEU A 706 -38.44 -17.76 -38.62
C LEU A 706 -37.90 -18.79 -39.61
N GLY A 707 -38.66 -19.85 -39.90
CA GLY A 707 -38.20 -20.92 -40.79
C GLY A 707 -38.30 -20.58 -42.27
N SER A 708 -39.36 -19.90 -42.69
CA SER A 708 -39.50 -19.45 -44.08
C SER A 708 -40.40 -18.24 -44.18
N LEU A 709 -40.11 -17.40 -45.19
CA LEU A 709 -40.88 -16.20 -45.50
C LEU A 709 -41.13 -16.15 -47.01
N LYS A 710 -42.39 -16.31 -47.39
CA LYS A 710 -42.82 -16.34 -48.78
C LYS A 710 -43.92 -15.33 -49.03
N ARG A 711 -43.92 -14.77 -50.23
CA ARG A 711 -45.06 -14.00 -50.74
C ARG A 711 -45.56 -14.71 -51.98
N PHE A 712 -46.81 -15.16 -51.94
CA PHE A 712 -47.37 -16.08 -52.95
C PHE A 712 -46.51 -17.35 -53.10
N LYS A 713 -45.77 -17.49 -54.20
CA LYS A 713 -44.90 -18.64 -54.48
C LYS A 713 -43.41 -18.35 -54.30
N ASP A 714 -43.06 -17.08 -54.12
CA ASP A 714 -41.66 -16.63 -54.15
C ASP A 714 -41.11 -16.44 -52.74
N ASP A 715 -39.87 -16.90 -52.53
CA ASP A 715 -39.09 -16.60 -51.32
C ASP A 715 -38.67 -15.13 -51.32
N VAL A 716 -39.04 -14.40 -50.26
CA VAL A 716 -38.80 -12.96 -50.16
C VAL A 716 -37.89 -12.65 -48.98
N LYS A 717 -37.01 -11.66 -49.15
CA LYS A 717 -36.07 -11.24 -48.09
C LYS A 717 -36.77 -10.43 -46.99
N GLU A 718 -37.71 -9.57 -47.37
CA GLU A 718 -38.52 -8.78 -46.45
C GLU A 718 -39.94 -8.58 -46.98
N VAL A 719 -40.90 -8.44 -46.05
CA VAL A 719 -42.29 -8.06 -46.35
C VAL A 719 -42.63 -6.82 -45.53
N LYS A 720 -43.16 -5.79 -46.19
CA LYS A 720 -43.51 -4.50 -45.59
C LYS A 720 -44.95 -4.50 -45.09
N GLN A 721 -45.25 -3.56 -44.18
CA GLN A 721 -46.60 -3.29 -43.68
C GLN A 721 -47.65 -3.21 -44.80
N GLY A 722 -48.82 -3.81 -44.55
CA GLY A 722 -49.97 -3.81 -45.46
C GLY A 722 -49.92 -4.89 -46.55
N TYR A 723 -48.84 -5.65 -46.66
CA TYR A 723 -48.75 -6.79 -47.58
C TYR A 723 -49.01 -8.13 -46.87
N GLU A 724 -49.60 -9.06 -47.61
CA GLU A 724 -49.80 -10.44 -47.18
C GLU A 724 -48.51 -11.26 -47.37
N CYS A 725 -48.28 -12.19 -46.45
CA CYS A 725 -47.17 -13.13 -46.50
C CYS A 725 -47.58 -14.49 -45.92
N GLY A 726 -46.88 -15.53 -46.38
CA GLY A 726 -46.87 -16.85 -45.78
C GLY A 726 -45.57 -17.04 -45.01
N LEU A 727 -45.67 -17.43 -43.75
CA LEU A 727 -44.50 -17.66 -42.91
C LEU A 727 -44.62 -18.96 -42.11
N THR A 728 -43.49 -19.54 -41.76
CA THR A 728 -43.40 -20.71 -40.89
C THR A 728 -42.45 -20.44 -39.73
N ILE A 729 -42.77 -20.94 -38.54
CA ILE A 729 -41.89 -20.85 -37.37
C ILE A 729 -41.09 -22.16 -37.29
N GLU A 730 -39.78 -22.08 -37.08
CA GLU A 730 -38.97 -23.31 -36.92
C GLU A 730 -39.39 -24.08 -35.67
N ASN A 731 -39.44 -25.41 -35.79
CA ASN A 731 -39.73 -26.34 -34.68
C ASN A 731 -41.06 -26.09 -33.93
N TYR A 732 -42.00 -25.33 -34.51
CA TYR A 732 -43.29 -25.04 -33.89
C TYR A 732 -44.45 -25.07 -34.90
N ASN A 733 -45.51 -25.81 -34.58
CA ASN A 733 -46.63 -26.08 -35.50
C ASN A 733 -48.02 -25.67 -34.97
N ASP A 734 -48.18 -25.33 -33.68
CA ASP A 734 -49.47 -24.95 -33.09
C ASP A 734 -49.78 -23.44 -33.25
N ILE A 735 -49.93 -23.03 -34.51
CA ILE A 735 -50.35 -21.67 -34.88
C ILE A 735 -51.86 -21.68 -35.14
N LYS A 736 -52.58 -20.71 -34.58
CA LYS A 736 -54.03 -20.53 -34.75
C LYS A 736 -54.34 -19.24 -35.50
N GLU A 737 -55.52 -19.19 -36.08
CA GLU A 737 -56.07 -17.95 -36.65
C GLU A 737 -56.27 -16.93 -35.52
N MET A 738 -56.07 -15.65 -35.83
CA MET A 738 -56.02 -14.52 -34.90
C MET A 738 -54.78 -14.44 -33.99
N ASP A 739 -53.82 -15.36 -34.11
CA ASP A 739 -52.53 -15.21 -33.42
C ASP A 739 -51.73 -14.02 -34.00
N VAL A 740 -50.94 -13.35 -33.16
CA VAL A 740 -50.03 -12.28 -33.57
C VAL A 740 -48.59 -12.77 -33.50
N ILE A 741 -47.85 -12.66 -34.59
CA ILE A 741 -46.43 -13.02 -34.66
C ILE A 741 -45.61 -11.74 -34.64
N GLU A 742 -44.86 -11.53 -33.57
CA GLU A 742 -43.96 -10.40 -33.42
C GLU A 742 -42.56 -10.80 -33.87
N ALA A 743 -42.04 -10.16 -34.92
CA ALA A 743 -40.67 -10.34 -35.33
C ALA A 743 -39.77 -9.31 -34.62
N TYR A 744 -38.66 -9.77 -34.08
CA TYR A 744 -37.66 -8.94 -33.42
C TYR A 744 -36.25 -9.32 -33.86
N LYS A 745 -35.33 -8.37 -33.73
CA LYS A 745 -33.91 -8.57 -33.99
C LYS A 745 -33.11 -8.08 -32.79
N MET A 746 -32.04 -8.81 -32.48
CA MET A 746 -31.05 -8.36 -31.51
C MET A 746 -30.19 -7.28 -32.17
N LYS A 747 -30.31 -6.04 -31.68
CA LYS A 747 -29.47 -4.94 -32.11
C LYS A 747 -28.35 -4.73 -31.11
N GLU A 748 -27.13 -4.71 -31.62
CA GLU A 748 -25.97 -4.37 -30.83
C GLU A 748 -26.08 -2.90 -30.40
N VAL A 749 -26.06 -2.67 -29.09
CA VAL A 749 -26.01 -1.32 -28.51
C VAL A 749 -24.66 -1.20 -27.81
N PRO A 750 -23.82 -0.22 -28.18
CA PRO A 750 -22.56 0.02 -27.48
C PRO A 750 -22.86 0.35 -26.02
N VAL A 751 -22.10 -0.27 -25.11
CA VAL A 751 -22.15 0.06 -23.69
C VAL A 751 -21.58 1.46 -23.53
N LYS A 752 -22.33 2.36 -22.88
CA LYS A 752 -21.89 3.73 -22.62
C LYS A 752 -21.02 3.81 -21.38
#